data_AF-A0A1F4YFE8-F1
#
_entry.id   AF-A0A1F4YFE8-F1
#
_cell.length_a   1.000
_cell.length_b   1.000
_cell.length_c   1.000
_cell.angle_alpha   90.00
_cell.angle_beta   90.00
_cell.angle_gamma   90.00
#
_symmetry.space_group_name_H-M   'P 1'
#
loop_
_entity.id
_entity.type
_entity.pdbx_description
1 polymer ?
#
loop_
_entity_poly.entity_id
_entity_poly.type
_entity_poly.pdbx_seq_one_letter_code
_entity_poly.pdbx_strand_id
1 'polypeptide(L)'
;MPKLFGTSGIRGPADSLFTKDFCQKIGLVFGTWLKSKGKNGPVALAYDPRQSSPRIKDGLIQGLSAAGFSALDQGVIPTPALTYFLKNSPHVSGAVMITGSHINADLNGVKLMFDGEEVTKLHELEIEKLFSDSRLKTDNSIPDVKYDSSAKELYLNLLKSLSHPPYPNWKIVLDTSNGAQTGIIRDLFLDLKLDFTCTNYCDIQSPFFSGKDTEKVSDYADLSRQVLLAHADFGIGFDVDGDRVIFVDEKGQFIPGDYTCALLARDSSSPAIVTPISTSSVIDHIGKKVFRTPVGSTHVAAKMKEVGSTFGFEANGGAISSEIHFGRDGAVTMVKLLNYLIKSSSPLSQAVDSLPHFEIFRDKIDCPFDKYSSIYSAAQEKYHASRIDTTDGVKIYLSPQQWLLFRGSGNAPEFRVFAESPDPNSARKLGHEGLNLARSIIHPVHSQPVRRDDSPPLDSLGVLDSIKQFPDQCRQVLHEIAQKAIPPQCFLVQNVVVSGMGGSALGGRIISCLDRQTLKVPIVVSTQYHLPNFVNEKTLVILSSYSGNTEETLSSLAEARARGSQMFIISAGGKLGEIAKQFDIPAYIFDPVHNPSTQPRLGLGYNILSVLYLLSRCQLITAEEPLDSLPQFLTSRQGESFSQMEQVAQRLHNRLPILVSAEHLIGAAHAAKNMLNENSKTMSAAFDLPELNHHLLEGLAHPSSNASHLAFLFIISKNYHPEVIKRIEPTQEIIGKNHIPVLSWSPSAPTRLFEVMDFVQASAYLSYSLSQTYGVDPGPIPWVDWMKDKLK
;
A
#
# COMPACT_ATOMS: atom_id res chain seq x y z
N MET A 1 -12.56 29.91 -6.05
CA MET A 1 -11.33 29.09 -6.05
C MET A 1 -11.43 28.09 -4.91
N PRO A 2 -10.92 26.86 -5.05
CA PRO A 2 -10.74 25.98 -3.91
C PRO A 2 -9.88 26.66 -2.84
N LYS A 3 -10.10 26.31 -1.57
CA LYS A 3 -9.35 26.82 -0.42
C LYS A 3 -7.85 26.49 -0.59
N LEU A 4 -6.97 27.45 -0.28
CA LEU A 4 -5.52 27.30 -0.45
C LEU A 4 -4.90 26.51 0.70
N PHE A 5 -5.30 26.84 1.94
CA PHE A 5 -4.81 26.18 3.15
C PHE A 5 -5.66 24.98 3.55
N GLY A 6 -4.98 23.88 3.88
CA GLY A 6 -5.58 22.68 4.46
C GLY A 6 -5.63 22.73 5.99
N THR A 7 -5.52 21.56 6.61
CA THR A 7 -5.44 21.43 8.09
C THR A 7 -4.15 22.03 8.65
N SER A 8 -3.00 21.79 7.99
CA SER A 8 -1.69 22.38 8.29
C SER A 8 -0.95 22.65 6.98
N GLY A 9 -0.65 23.91 6.75
CA GLY A 9 -0.03 24.43 5.53
C GLY A 9 -0.84 24.25 4.24
N ILE A 10 -0.13 24.49 3.14
CA ILE A 10 -0.56 24.26 1.76
C ILE A 10 0.04 22.92 1.33
N ARG A 11 -0.73 22.03 0.70
CA ARG A 11 -0.24 20.71 0.23
C ARG A 11 -0.80 20.36 -1.13
N GLY A 12 -0.04 19.60 -1.90
CA GLY A 12 -0.47 19.05 -3.18
C GLY A 12 0.68 18.47 -3.99
N PRO A 13 0.44 18.10 -5.26
CA PRO A 13 1.45 17.50 -6.12
C PRO A 13 2.64 18.44 -6.34
N ALA A 14 3.85 17.93 -6.14
CA ALA A 14 5.07 18.71 -6.19
C ALA A 14 5.31 19.35 -7.58
N ASP A 15 4.91 18.67 -8.65
CA ASP A 15 5.16 19.14 -10.01
C ASP A 15 4.02 19.96 -10.61
N SER A 16 2.76 19.63 -10.31
CA SER A 16 1.61 20.32 -10.91
C SER A 16 1.03 21.46 -10.07
N LEU A 17 1.11 21.40 -8.73
CA LEU A 17 0.70 22.52 -7.86
C LEU A 17 1.87 23.46 -7.58
N PHE A 18 3.00 22.92 -7.12
CA PHE A 18 4.18 23.72 -6.76
C PHE A 18 5.04 24.07 -7.97
N THR A 19 4.42 24.67 -8.99
CA THR A 19 5.12 25.26 -10.14
C THR A 19 5.96 26.47 -9.69
N LYS A 20 6.91 26.89 -10.54
CA LYS A 20 7.73 28.09 -10.27
C LYS A 20 6.86 29.30 -9.98
N ASP A 21 5.86 29.56 -10.80
CA ASP A 21 4.95 30.71 -10.68
C ASP A 21 4.13 30.64 -9.40
N PHE A 22 3.64 29.45 -9.04
CA PHE A 22 2.91 29.26 -7.79
C PHE A 22 3.79 29.55 -6.57
N CYS A 23 5.01 29.00 -6.53
CA CYS A 23 5.96 29.21 -5.43
C CYS A 23 6.37 30.68 -5.30
N GLN A 24 6.67 31.35 -6.42
CA GLN A 24 6.97 32.79 -6.44
C GLN A 24 5.80 33.62 -5.94
N LYS A 25 4.58 33.29 -6.37
CA LYS A 25 3.38 33.99 -5.91
C LYS A 25 3.15 33.80 -4.41
N ILE A 26 3.33 32.58 -3.88
CA ILE A 26 3.23 32.33 -2.43
C ILE A 26 4.27 33.14 -1.66
N GLY A 27 5.53 33.16 -2.11
CA GLY A 27 6.58 33.97 -1.48
C GLY A 27 6.26 35.46 -1.47
N LEU A 28 5.80 36.01 -2.61
CA LEU A 28 5.41 37.41 -2.74
C LEU A 28 4.24 37.77 -1.82
N VAL A 29 3.21 36.92 -1.80
CA VAL A 29 2.02 37.11 -0.97
C VAL A 29 2.38 37.06 0.51
N PHE A 30 3.19 36.09 0.92
CA PHE A 30 3.61 35.97 2.31
C PHE A 30 4.48 37.17 2.75
N GLY A 31 5.45 37.58 1.94
CA GLY A 31 6.25 38.78 2.24
C GLY A 31 5.40 40.06 2.29
N THR A 32 4.45 40.22 1.36
CA THR A 32 3.50 41.35 1.39
C THR A 32 2.66 41.35 2.66
N TRP A 33 2.20 40.17 3.09
CA TRP A 33 1.48 40.00 4.34
C TRP A 33 2.36 40.34 5.55
N LEU A 34 3.61 39.88 5.61
CA LEU A 34 4.56 40.24 6.68
C LEU A 34 4.78 41.75 6.77
N LYS A 35 4.92 42.44 5.62
CA LYS A 35 5.00 43.91 5.57
C LYS A 35 3.75 44.58 6.18
N SER A 36 2.57 44.04 5.90
CA SER A 36 1.32 44.54 6.48
C SER A 36 1.24 44.35 8.01
N LYS A 37 2.01 43.39 8.55
CA LYS A 37 2.21 43.18 9.99
C LYS A 37 3.40 43.98 10.56
N GLY A 38 3.96 44.92 9.79
CA GLY A 38 5.05 45.79 10.22
C GLY A 38 6.42 45.11 10.29
N LYS A 39 6.60 43.95 9.65
CA LYS A 39 7.88 43.21 9.64
C LYS A 39 8.79 43.64 8.48
N ASN A 40 10.09 43.70 8.74
CA ASN A 40 11.11 44.18 7.78
C ASN A 40 12.48 43.46 7.85
N GLY A 41 12.70 42.55 8.81
CA GLY A 41 13.88 41.70 8.86
C GLY A 41 13.79 40.51 7.90
N PRO A 42 14.83 39.66 7.78
CA PRO A 42 14.83 38.53 6.86
C PRO A 42 13.76 37.48 7.16
N VAL A 43 13.46 36.62 6.19
CA VAL A 43 12.58 35.45 6.34
C VAL A 43 13.41 34.17 6.33
N ALA A 44 13.24 33.31 7.33
CA ALA A 44 13.94 32.03 7.40
C ALA A 44 13.25 30.95 6.55
N LEU A 45 14.02 30.14 5.85
CA LEU A 45 13.51 29.00 5.08
C LEU A 45 14.26 27.74 5.48
N ALA A 46 13.51 26.65 5.65
CA ALA A 46 14.06 25.31 5.79
C ALA A 46 13.19 24.31 5.05
N TYR A 47 13.71 23.10 4.86
CA TYR A 47 12.99 22.08 4.13
C TYR A 47 13.27 20.67 4.63
N ASP A 48 12.34 19.75 4.37
CA ASP A 48 12.59 18.31 4.50
C ASP A 48 13.36 17.77 3.25
N PRO A 49 14.03 16.61 3.33
CA PRO A 49 14.94 16.14 2.27
C PRO A 49 14.21 15.55 1.03
N ARG A 50 13.01 16.03 0.71
CA ARG A 50 12.34 15.69 -0.57
C ARG A 50 13.13 16.25 -1.75
N GLN A 51 13.20 15.50 -2.83
CA GLN A 51 13.87 15.92 -4.07
C GLN A 51 13.28 17.21 -4.66
N SER A 52 11.98 17.45 -4.47
CA SER A 52 11.30 18.65 -4.95
C SER A 52 11.54 19.90 -4.09
N SER A 53 11.97 19.74 -2.84
CA SER A 53 12.09 20.84 -1.87
C SER A 53 13.06 21.96 -2.30
N PRO A 54 14.26 21.68 -2.85
CA PRO A 54 15.17 22.73 -3.33
C PRO A 54 14.53 23.65 -4.38
N ARG A 55 13.85 23.09 -5.39
CA ARG A 55 13.19 23.86 -6.45
C ARG A 55 12.05 24.73 -5.90
N ILE A 56 11.29 24.21 -4.94
CA ILE A 56 10.19 24.95 -4.30
C ILE A 56 10.73 26.10 -3.46
N LYS A 57 11.79 25.85 -2.68
CA LYS A 57 12.51 26.87 -1.91
C LYS A 57 12.99 28.01 -2.80
N ASP A 58 13.61 27.73 -3.93
CA ASP A 58 14.11 28.76 -4.85
C ASP A 58 12.98 29.66 -5.39
N GLY A 59 11.83 29.07 -5.71
CA GLY A 59 10.64 29.83 -6.11
C GLY A 59 10.12 30.74 -5.00
N LEU A 60 10.05 30.23 -3.76
CA LEU A 60 9.61 31.01 -2.59
C LEU A 60 10.56 32.16 -2.29
N ILE A 61 11.88 31.93 -2.34
CA ILE A 61 12.92 32.94 -2.17
C ILE A 61 12.73 34.07 -3.18
N GLN A 62 12.55 33.74 -4.46
CA GLN A 62 12.33 34.73 -5.51
C GLN A 62 11.07 35.59 -5.24
N GLY A 63 10.00 34.98 -4.75
CA GLY A 63 8.79 35.69 -4.34
C GLY A 63 9.01 36.62 -3.14
N LEU A 64 9.69 36.14 -2.10
CA LEU A 64 10.02 36.92 -0.90
C LEU A 64 10.91 38.12 -1.24
N SER A 65 11.88 37.95 -2.14
CA SER A 65 12.72 39.03 -2.62
C SER A 65 11.95 40.08 -3.41
N ALA A 66 10.96 39.68 -4.22
CA ALA A 66 10.07 40.63 -4.89
C ALA A 66 9.18 41.38 -3.88
N ALA A 67 8.89 40.77 -2.74
CA ALA A 67 8.27 41.43 -1.59
C ALA A 67 9.25 42.26 -0.75
N GLY A 68 10.54 42.37 -1.12
CA GLY A 68 11.55 43.18 -0.42
C GLY A 68 12.15 42.53 0.84
N PHE A 69 12.12 41.20 0.95
CA PHE A 69 12.74 40.45 2.04
C PHE A 69 13.97 39.68 1.56
N SER A 70 15.02 39.66 2.39
CA SER A 70 16.12 38.71 2.24
C SER A 70 15.77 37.36 2.86
N ALA A 71 16.41 36.30 2.37
CA ALA A 71 16.19 34.93 2.79
C ALA A 71 17.35 34.43 3.68
N LEU A 72 17.01 33.80 4.81
CA LEU A 72 17.95 33.00 5.61
C LEU A 72 17.68 31.52 5.34
N ASP A 73 18.51 30.90 4.51
CA ASP A 73 18.41 29.47 4.20
C ASP A 73 19.08 28.64 5.31
N GLN A 74 18.26 27.92 6.07
CA GLN A 74 18.67 27.05 7.17
C GLN A 74 18.91 25.59 6.71
N GLY A 75 18.75 25.31 5.42
CA GLY A 75 18.95 23.97 4.86
C GLY A 75 17.92 22.94 5.34
N VAL A 76 18.38 21.69 5.51
CA VAL A 76 17.55 20.59 5.96
C VAL A 76 17.54 20.52 7.49
N ILE A 77 16.46 21.02 8.10
CA ILE A 77 16.23 20.97 9.55
C ILE A 77 14.76 20.64 9.84
N PRO A 78 14.43 20.08 11.02
CA PRO A 78 13.06 19.76 11.39
C PRO A 78 12.17 21.01 11.46
N THR A 79 10.88 20.83 11.18
CA THR A 79 9.83 21.84 11.40
C THR A 79 9.91 22.48 12.80
N PRO A 80 10.03 21.72 13.92
CA PRO A 80 10.16 22.32 15.25
C PRO A 80 11.44 23.14 15.44
N ALA A 81 12.56 22.75 14.81
CA ALA A 81 13.81 23.53 14.89
C ALA A 81 13.66 24.91 14.24
N LEU A 82 13.01 24.99 13.07
CA LEU A 82 12.70 26.27 12.42
C LEU A 82 11.73 27.12 13.25
N THR A 83 10.71 26.48 13.85
CA THR A 83 9.73 27.14 14.71
C THR A 83 10.40 27.75 15.94
N TYR A 84 11.26 26.97 16.61
CA TYR A 84 12.02 27.42 17.77
C TYR A 84 13.00 28.55 17.42
N PHE A 85 13.67 28.46 16.27
CA PHE A 85 14.54 29.52 15.78
C PHE A 85 13.77 30.83 15.55
N LEU A 86 12.61 30.79 14.89
CA LEU A 86 11.79 31.99 14.68
C LEU A 86 11.36 32.63 16.01
N LYS A 87 10.97 31.82 17.00
CA LYS A 87 10.56 32.30 18.33
C LYS A 87 11.70 33.02 19.07
N ASN A 88 12.93 32.57 18.89
CA ASN A 88 14.11 33.04 19.64
C ASN A 88 15.02 33.99 18.84
N SER A 89 14.62 34.35 17.62
CA SER A 89 15.35 35.27 16.75
C SER A 89 14.47 36.47 16.39
N PRO A 90 14.35 37.51 17.26
CA PRO A 90 13.44 38.64 17.05
C PRO A 90 13.69 39.47 15.79
N HIS A 91 14.89 39.35 15.21
CA HIS A 91 15.26 40.00 13.96
C HIS A 91 14.72 39.28 12.72
N VAL A 92 14.21 38.05 12.85
CA VAL A 92 13.60 37.27 11.76
C VAL A 92 12.11 37.59 11.68
N SER A 93 11.63 37.96 10.50
CA SER A 93 10.26 38.45 10.27
C SER A 93 9.20 37.35 10.24
N GLY A 94 9.59 36.17 9.79
CA GLY A 94 8.73 35.00 9.58
C GLY A 94 9.56 33.82 9.10
N ALA A 95 8.93 32.65 8.97
CA ALA A 95 9.60 31.48 8.45
C ALA A 95 8.72 30.67 7.50
N VAL A 96 9.36 29.93 6.60
CA VAL A 96 8.70 29.06 5.62
C VAL A 96 9.35 27.69 5.68
N MET A 97 8.56 26.67 6.06
CA MET A 97 8.98 25.28 6.03
C MET A 97 8.43 24.61 4.77
N ILE A 98 9.31 24.12 3.89
CA ILE A 98 8.94 23.35 2.71
C ILE A 98 8.89 21.87 3.10
N THR A 99 7.68 21.32 3.18
CA THR A 99 7.48 19.94 3.60
C THR A 99 6.09 19.39 3.26
N GLY A 100 6.05 18.12 2.85
CA GLY A 100 4.83 17.32 2.81
C GLY A 100 4.48 16.64 4.14
N SER A 101 5.33 16.76 5.17
CA SER A 101 5.29 15.97 6.41
C SER A 101 5.36 14.47 6.10
N HIS A 102 4.41 13.67 6.56
CA HIS A 102 4.35 12.21 6.41
C HIS A 102 3.93 11.69 5.02
N ILE A 103 3.57 12.56 4.05
CA ILE A 103 2.97 12.11 2.77
C ILE A 103 3.99 11.59 1.75
N ASN A 104 3.52 10.92 0.69
CA ASN A 104 4.34 10.35 -0.38
C ASN A 104 5.23 11.37 -1.11
N ALA A 105 6.30 10.89 -1.77
CA ALA A 105 7.37 11.70 -2.37
C ALA A 105 6.91 12.65 -3.50
N ASP A 106 5.86 12.26 -4.22
CA ASP A 106 5.25 12.99 -5.34
C ASP A 106 4.43 14.22 -4.88
N LEU A 107 4.14 14.30 -3.59
CA LEU A 107 3.50 15.44 -2.95
C LEU A 107 4.54 16.25 -2.15
N ASN A 108 4.28 17.55 -2.01
CA ASN A 108 5.03 18.42 -1.10
C ASN A 108 4.07 19.46 -0.49
N GLY A 109 4.61 20.39 0.29
CA GLY A 109 3.83 21.39 0.98
C GLY A 109 4.66 22.58 1.44
N VAL A 110 3.95 23.60 1.93
CA VAL A 110 4.53 24.80 2.52
C VAL A 110 3.77 25.13 3.79
N LYS A 111 4.47 25.20 4.93
CA LYS A 111 3.95 25.74 6.20
C LYS A 111 4.51 27.15 6.37
N LEU A 112 3.64 28.13 6.57
CA LEU A 112 4.03 29.52 6.84
C LEU A 112 4.00 29.75 8.35
N MET A 113 5.02 30.43 8.87
CA MET A 113 5.18 30.67 10.30
C MET A 113 5.36 32.15 10.60
N PHE A 114 4.71 32.61 11.66
CA PHE A 114 4.76 33.98 12.13
C PHE A 114 4.75 33.98 13.66
N ASP A 115 5.61 34.81 14.26
CA ASP A 115 5.69 34.98 15.71
C ASP A 115 5.98 33.68 16.49
N GLY A 116 6.83 32.82 15.94
CA GLY A 116 7.28 31.59 16.59
C GLY A 116 6.28 30.42 16.53
N GLU A 117 5.29 30.47 15.64
CA GLU A 117 4.33 29.39 15.40
C GLU A 117 3.82 29.36 13.95
N GLU A 118 3.11 28.30 13.57
CA GLU A 118 2.40 28.24 12.29
C GLU A 118 1.31 29.33 12.24
N VAL A 119 1.10 29.94 11.07
CA VAL A 119 0.08 30.98 10.90
C VAL A 119 -1.30 30.48 11.35
N THR A 120 -2.03 31.33 12.08
CA THR A 120 -3.36 30.99 12.59
C THR A 120 -4.39 30.93 11.46
N LYS A 121 -5.57 30.34 11.72
CA LYS A 121 -6.67 30.34 10.74
C LYS A 121 -7.14 31.74 10.33
N LEU A 122 -6.99 32.74 11.20
CA LEU A 122 -7.26 34.14 10.84
C LEU A 122 -6.19 34.68 9.88
N HIS A 123 -4.92 34.36 10.12
CA HIS A 123 -3.82 34.73 9.23
C HIS A 123 -3.96 34.05 7.86
N GLU A 124 -4.34 32.76 7.81
CA GLU A 124 -4.61 32.04 6.56
C GLU A 124 -5.63 32.78 5.68
N LEU A 125 -6.73 33.26 6.25
CA LEU A 125 -7.77 34.02 5.52
C LEU A 125 -7.23 35.34 4.95
N GLU A 126 -6.41 36.06 5.72
CA GLU A 126 -5.75 37.29 5.25
C GLU A 126 -4.80 37.00 4.08
N ILE A 127 -4.03 35.92 4.17
CA ILE A 127 -3.09 35.47 3.14
C ILE A 127 -3.83 35.00 1.88
N GLU A 128 -4.93 34.25 2.01
CA GLU A 128 -5.77 33.81 0.88
C GLU A 128 -6.41 34.99 0.13
N LYS A 129 -6.84 36.01 0.89
CA LYS A 129 -7.38 37.24 0.31
C LYS A 129 -6.32 37.97 -0.53
N LEU A 130 -5.09 38.07 -0.02
CA LEU A 130 -3.96 38.65 -0.77
C LEU A 130 -3.58 37.78 -1.97
N PHE A 131 -3.60 36.45 -1.85
CA PHE A 131 -3.30 35.54 -2.95
C PHE A 131 -4.27 35.70 -4.14
N SER A 132 -5.51 36.08 -3.86
CA SER A 132 -6.54 36.32 -4.88
C SER A 132 -6.43 37.70 -5.56
N ASP A 133 -5.56 38.59 -5.07
CA ASP A 133 -5.36 39.92 -5.63
C ASP A 133 -4.50 39.89 -6.89
N SER A 134 -5.10 40.17 -8.04
CA SER A 134 -4.42 40.19 -9.35
C SER A 134 -3.44 41.35 -9.54
N ARG A 135 -3.42 42.32 -8.61
CA ARG A 135 -2.49 43.46 -8.64
C ARG A 135 -1.10 43.09 -8.13
N LEU A 136 -0.97 42.03 -7.34
CA LEU A 136 0.32 41.52 -6.90
C LEU A 136 1.01 40.85 -8.09
N LYS A 137 2.05 41.51 -8.61
CA LYS A 137 2.87 40.99 -9.70
C LYS A 137 4.25 40.65 -9.17
N THR A 138 4.76 39.51 -9.61
CA THR A 138 6.14 39.10 -9.39
C THR A 138 7.06 39.96 -10.25
N ASP A 139 8.21 40.34 -9.68
CA ASP A 139 9.32 41.03 -10.36
C ASP A 139 10.54 40.10 -10.36
N ASN A 140 11.46 40.30 -11.29
CA ASN A 140 12.77 39.65 -11.37
C ASN A 140 13.79 40.31 -10.43
N SER A 141 13.40 40.59 -9.18
CA SER A 141 14.32 41.06 -8.15
C SER A 141 15.43 40.03 -7.93
N ILE A 142 16.69 40.44 -7.85
CA ILE A 142 17.79 39.53 -7.54
C ILE A 142 17.67 39.11 -6.05
N PRO A 143 17.57 37.81 -5.74
CA PRO A 143 17.45 37.40 -4.35
C PRO A 143 18.70 37.67 -3.51
N ASP A 144 18.51 38.21 -2.31
CA ASP A 144 19.53 38.28 -1.26
C ASP A 144 19.35 37.06 -0.33
N VAL A 145 20.25 36.09 -0.44
CA VAL A 145 20.18 34.81 0.29
C VAL A 145 21.44 34.63 1.12
N LYS A 146 21.25 34.42 2.42
CA LYS A 146 22.31 34.03 3.34
C LYS A 146 22.08 32.60 3.81
N TYR A 147 23.09 31.76 3.64
CA TYR A 147 23.12 30.40 4.18
C TYR A 147 23.59 30.45 5.63
N ASP A 148 22.86 29.77 6.52
CA ASP A 148 23.08 29.80 7.96
C ASP A 148 22.70 28.45 8.58
N SER A 149 23.30 28.11 9.72
CA SER A 149 23.00 26.88 10.46
C SER A 149 22.62 27.14 11.92
N SER A 150 22.42 28.42 12.28
CA SER A 150 22.09 28.85 13.64
C SER A 150 20.84 28.16 14.19
N ALA A 151 19.83 27.86 13.36
CA ALA A 151 18.64 27.15 13.81
C ALA A 151 18.95 25.72 14.30
N LYS A 152 19.84 25.00 13.60
CA LYS A 152 20.29 23.66 13.99
C LYS A 152 20.99 23.70 15.35
N GLU A 153 21.96 24.59 15.51
CA GLU A 153 22.75 24.72 16.74
C GLU A 153 21.89 25.14 17.93
N LEU A 154 21.03 26.14 17.74
CA LEU A 154 20.13 26.64 18.78
C LEU A 154 19.18 25.55 19.27
N TYR A 155 18.63 24.76 18.34
CA TYR A 155 17.72 23.67 18.69
C TYR A 155 18.45 22.48 19.34
N LEU A 156 19.64 22.12 18.87
CA LEU A 156 20.46 21.10 19.52
C LEU A 156 20.81 21.49 20.98
N ASN A 157 21.14 22.77 21.21
CA ASN A 157 21.41 23.29 22.56
C ASN A 157 20.16 23.26 23.45
N LEU A 158 18.97 23.51 22.90
CA LEU A 158 17.71 23.30 23.61
C LEU A 158 17.55 21.84 24.03
N LEU A 159 17.71 20.89 23.11
CA LEU A 159 17.51 19.46 23.43
C LEU A 159 18.50 18.97 24.50
N LYS A 160 19.75 19.46 24.47
CA LYS A 160 20.74 19.23 25.51
C LYS A 160 20.33 19.81 26.86
N SER A 161 19.82 21.04 26.89
CA SER A 161 19.42 21.68 28.14
C SER A 161 18.19 21.05 28.78
N LEU A 162 17.33 20.40 27.98
CA LEU A 162 16.19 19.62 28.45
C LEU A 162 16.55 18.20 28.89
N SER A 163 17.75 17.71 28.54
CA SER A 163 18.18 16.35 28.85
C SER A 163 18.70 16.23 30.29
N HIS A 164 18.47 15.08 30.95
CA HIS A 164 18.96 14.81 32.31
C HIS A 164 20.02 13.70 32.35
N PRO A 165 21.24 13.92 31.80
CA PRO A 165 22.31 12.94 31.90
C PRO A 165 22.83 12.76 33.35
N PRO A 166 23.48 11.64 33.68
CA PRO A 166 23.75 10.50 32.80
C PRO A 166 22.49 9.65 32.57
N TYR A 167 22.22 9.32 31.31
CA TYR A 167 21.23 8.29 30.99
C TYR A 167 21.82 6.91 31.31
N PRO A 168 20.98 5.90 31.63
CA PRO A 168 21.41 4.51 31.67
C PRO A 168 22.07 4.09 30.36
N ASN A 169 22.83 3.00 30.38
CA ASN A 169 23.43 2.40 29.17
C ASN A 169 22.35 1.71 28.32
N TRP A 170 21.40 2.49 27.83
CA TRP A 170 20.37 2.02 26.93
C TRP A 170 20.94 1.76 25.55
N LYS A 171 20.55 0.64 24.96
CA LYS A 171 20.72 0.35 23.55
C LYS A 171 19.47 0.77 22.80
N ILE A 172 19.59 1.75 21.92
CA ILE A 172 18.47 2.36 21.22
C ILE A 172 18.53 2.02 19.73
N VAL A 173 17.40 1.64 19.12
CA VAL A 173 17.28 1.62 17.65
C VAL A 173 16.63 2.92 17.18
N LEU A 174 17.27 3.60 16.23
CA LEU A 174 16.81 4.87 15.69
C LEU A 174 16.34 4.70 14.24
N ASP A 175 15.17 5.25 13.92
CA ASP A 175 14.64 5.42 12.57
C ASP A 175 14.22 6.89 12.36
N THR A 176 14.92 7.62 11.50
CA THR A 176 14.62 9.04 11.26
C THR A 176 13.90 9.26 9.94
N SER A 177 13.38 8.21 9.31
CA SER A 177 12.70 8.25 8.01
C SER A 177 13.53 8.88 6.88
N ASN A 178 14.86 8.81 6.95
CA ASN A 178 15.78 9.60 6.10
C ASN A 178 15.47 11.12 6.13
N GLY A 179 14.80 11.57 7.18
CA GLY A 179 14.17 12.88 7.31
C GLY A 179 15.04 13.90 8.02
N ALA A 180 14.44 15.04 8.33
CA ALA A 180 15.11 16.23 8.79
C ALA A 180 15.70 16.11 10.22
N GLN A 181 15.23 15.16 11.03
CA GLN A 181 15.78 14.90 12.37
C GLN A 181 17.13 14.17 12.34
N THR A 182 17.51 13.57 11.21
CA THR A 182 18.69 12.68 11.10
C THR A 182 19.97 13.30 11.66
N GLY A 183 20.30 14.52 11.25
CA GLY A 183 21.52 15.19 11.72
C GLY A 183 21.46 15.55 13.21
N ILE A 184 20.34 16.13 13.65
CA ILE A 184 20.20 16.68 15.02
C ILE A 184 20.18 15.57 16.07
N ILE A 185 19.43 14.50 15.84
CA ILE A 185 19.29 13.41 16.82
C ILE A 185 20.59 12.61 16.95
N ARG A 186 21.30 12.40 15.84
CA ARG A 186 22.62 11.74 15.88
C ARG A 186 23.63 12.56 16.68
N ASP A 187 23.74 13.86 16.41
CA ASP A 187 24.63 14.76 17.15
C ASP A 187 24.26 14.77 18.64
N LEU A 188 22.96 14.87 18.97
CA LEU A 188 22.47 14.82 20.33
C LEU A 188 22.82 13.51 21.05
N PHE A 189 22.60 12.36 20.41
CA PHE A 189 22.88 11.06 21.03
C PHE A 189 24.37 10.84 21.27
N LEU A 190 25.23 11.29 20.35
CA LEU A 190 26.68 11.29 20.54
C LEU A 190 27.10 12.18 21.72
N ASP A 191 26.55 13.39 21.81
CA ASP A 191 26.84 14.33 22.90
C ASP A 191 26.35 13.82 24.26
N LEU A 192 25.22 13.12 24.29
CA LEU A 192 24.65 12.49 25.48
C LEU A 192 25.27 11.11 25.80
N LYS A 193 26.16 10.60 24.93
CA LYS A 193 26.80 9.28 25.03
C LYS A 193 25.81 8.11 25.12
N LEU A 194 24.72 8.19 24.37
CA LEU A 194 23.76 7.10 24.23
C LEU A 194 24.27 6.06 23.23
N ASP A 195 24.09 4.77 23.52
CA ASP A 195 24.37 3.69 22.56
C ASP A 195 23.17 3.55 21.61
N PHE A 196 23.42 3.74 20.31
CA PHE A 196 22.36 3.62 19.32
C PHE A 196 22.82 2.98 18.01
N THR A 197 21.89 2.27 17.39
CA THR A 197 22.02 1.73 16.03
C THR A 197 20.92 2.30 15.15
N CYS A 198 21.24 2.52 13.88
CA CYS A 198 20.30 3.06 12.91
C CYS A 198 19.62 1.95 12.10
N THR A 199 18.35 2.14 11.75
CA THR A 199 17.71 1.37 10.67
C THR A 199 18.27 1.81 9.30
N ASN A 200 17.78 1.20 8.21
CA ASN A 200 18.09 1.64 6.84
C ASN A 200 17.48 3.02 6.49
N TYR A 201 16.79 3.66 7.42
CA TYR A 201 16.10 4.93 7.24
C TYR A 201 16.69 6.06 8.11
N CYS A 202 18.02 6.11 8.23
CA CYS A 202 18.76 7.12 8.99
C CYS A 202 19.88 7.81 8.20
N ASP A 203 19.65 8.03 6.91
CA ASP A 203 20.57 8.77 6.05
C ASP A 203 19.83 9.89 5.30
N ILE A 204 20.19 11.13 5.60
CA ILE A 204 19.60 12.32 4.98
C ILE A 204 19.99 12.46 3.50
N GLN A 205 21.05 11.78 3.06
CA GLN A 205 21.50 11.73 1.67
C GLN A 205 20.94 10.52 0.91
N SER A 206 20.13 9.68 1.58
CA SER A 206 19.54 8.51 0.95
C SER A 206 18.73 8.92 -0.29
N PRO A 207 18.94 8.25 -1.44
CA PRO A 207 18.10 8.47 -2.61
C PRO A 207 16.68 7.92 -2.42
N PHE A 208 16.44 7.16 -1.36
CA PHE A 208 15.16 6.54 -1.04
C PHE A 208 14.37 7.40 -0.06
N PHE A 209 13.43 8.16 -0.60
CA PHE A 209 12.43 8.89 0.17
C PHE A 209 11.21 7.98 0.45
N SER A 210 10.79 7.91 1.71
CA SER A 210 9.56 7.24 2.11
C SER A 210 8.81 8.12 3.09
N GLY A 211 7.60 8.55 2.72
CA GLY A 211 6.70 9.19 3.66
C GLY A 211 6.24 8.15 4.68
N LYS A 212 6.57 8.36 5.96
CA LYS A 212 6.15 7.47 7.06
C LYS A 212 5.10 8.18 7.92
N ASP A 213 3.97 7.52 8.12
CA ASP A 213 2.90 8.00 9.00
C ASP A 213 3.04 7.36 10.39
N THR A 214 3.20 8.20 11.42
CA THR A 214 3.31 7.79 12.82
C THR A 214 2.03 7.21 13.41
N GLU A 215 0.91 7.21 12.67
CA GLU A 215 -0.30 6.46 13.02
C GLU A 215 -0.36 5.07 12.38
N LYS A 216 0.57 4.75 11.46
CA LYS A 216 0.57 3.51 10.67
C LYS A 216 1.69 2.58 11.11
N VAL A 217 1.31 1.57 11.90
CA VAL A 217 2.24 0.57 12.49
C VAL A 217 3.18 -0.06 11.44
N SER A 218 2.68 -0.35 10.24
CA SER A 218 3.48 -1.00 9.18
C SER A 218 4.68 -0.18 8.71
N ASP A 219 4.62 1.15 8.81
CA ASP A 219 5.70 2.03 8.35
C ASP A 219 6.94 1.93 9.25
N TYR A 220 6.77 1.43 10.48
CA TYR A 220 7.82 1.22 11.49
C TYR A 220 8.01 -0.27 11.84
N ALA A 221 7.58 -1.17 10.95
CA ALA A 221 7.80 -2.61 11.13
C ALA A 221 9.30 -2.98 11.13
N ASP A 222 10.12 -2.32 10.32
CA ASP A 222 11.58 -2.54 10.33
C ASP A 222 12.19 -2.09 11.66
N LEU A 223 11.83 -0.91 12.18
CA LEU A 223 12.25 -0.45 13.50
C LEU A 223 11.91 -1.49 14.58
N SER A 224 10.67 -2.00 14.56
CA SER A 224 10.21 -3.00 15.53
C SER A 224 11.01 -4.29 15.45
N ARG A 225 11.28 -4.76 14.23
CA ARG A 225 12.12 -5.94 13.99
C ARG A 225 13.55 -5.73 14.46
N GLN A 226 14.14 -4.57 14.18
CA GLN A 226 15.52 -4.25 14.56
C GLN A 226 15.68 -4.15 16.08
N VAL A 227 14.68 -3.63 16.81
CA VAL A 227 14.68 -3.64 18.27
C VAL A 227 14.80 -5.07 18.82
N LEU A 228 14.01 -6.00 18.29
CA LEU A 228 14.07 -7.41 18.67
C LEU A 228 15.41 -8.07 18.33
N LEU A 229 15.91 -7.85 17.10
CA LEU A 229 17.17 -8.42 16.63
C LEU A 229 18.38 -7.89 17.40
N ALA A 230 18.35 -6.61 17.78
CA ALA A 230 19.43 -5.97 18.51
C ALA A 230 19.34 -6.21 20.02
N HIS A 231 18.25 -6.80 20.54
CA HIS A 231 17.94 -6.80 21.97
C HIS A 231 18.05 -5.39 22.58
N ALA A 232 17.48 -4.41 21.87
CA ALA A 232 17.50 -3.02 22.29
C ALA A 232 16.47 -2.75 23.40
N ASP A 233 16.73 -1.75 24.23
CA ASP A 233 15.82 -1.34 25.32
C ASP A 233 14.55 -0.68 24.76
N PHE A 234 14.66 0.00 23.62
CA PHE A 234 13.53 0.55 22.87
C PHE A 234 13.97 1.07 21.49
N GLY A 235 13.01 1.33 20.63
CA GLY A 235 13.16 2.00 19.34
C GLY A 235 12.55 3.40 19.36
N ILE A 236 13.11 4.31 18.56
CA ILE A 236 12.60 5.68 18.34
C ILE A 236 12.44 5.91 16.84
N GLY A 237 11.23 6.31 16.42
CA GLY A 237 10.89 6.63 15.04
C GLY A 237 10.42 8.07 14.88
N PHE A 238 10.84 8.77 13.82
CA PHE A 238 10.35 10.11 13.49
C PHE A 238 9.66 10.14 12.13
N ASP A 239 8.70 11.04 11.94
CA ASP A 239 8.24 11.40 10.60
C ASP A 239 9.27 12.29 9.87
N VAL A 240 9.05 12.52 8.58
CA VAL A 240 10.06 13.12 7.70
C VAL A 240 10.44 14.54 8.12
N ASP A 241 9.49 15.38 8.52
CA ASP A 241 9.75 16.76 8.95
C ASP A 241 9.99 16.90 10.45
N GLY A 242 9.92 15.79 11.19
CA GLY A 242 10.39 15.70 12.56
C GLY A 242 9.47 16.30 13.60
N ASP A 243 8.22 16.62 13.25
CA ASP A 243 7.25 17.18 14.18
C ASP A 243 6.49 16.10 14.97
N ARG A 244 6.65 14.82 14.60
CA ARG A 244 6.10 13.65 15.31
C ARG A 244 7.17 12.64 15.66
N VAL A 245 6.90 11.86 16.71
CA VAL A 245 7.75 10.76 17.16
C VAL A 245 6.89 9.57 17.60
N ILE A 246 7.40 8.36 17.37
CA ILE A 246 6.86 7.10 17.87
C ILE A 246 7.94 6.33 18.61
N PHE A 247 7.50 5.36 19.41
CA PHE A 247 8.38 4.48 20.15
C PHE A 247 8.01 3.03 19.93
N VAL A 248 9.00 2.16 20.05
CA VAL A 248 8.81 0.71 20.11
C VAL A 248 9.43 0.22 21.41
N ASP A 249 8.69 -0.58 22.18
CA ASP A 249 9.21 -1.13 23.44
C ASP A 249 10.24 -2.24 23.22
N GLU A 250 10.84 -2.73 24.31
CA GLU A 250 11.85 -3.79 24.29
C GLU A 250 11.32 -5.14 23.75
N LYS A 251 9.99 -5.29 23.63
CA LYS A 251 9.30 -6.48 23.10
C LYS A 251 8.92 -6.30 21.62
N GLY A 252 9.41 -5.24 20.97
CA GLY A 252 9.11 -4.94 19.58
C GLY A 252 7.67 -4.46 19.34
N GLN A 253 6.95 -4.03 20.39
CA GLN A 253 5.59 -3.52 20.26
C GLN A 253 5.59 -2.03 19.95
N PHE A 254 4.88 -1.66 18.90
CA PHE A 254 4.65 -0.27 18.54
C PHE A 254 3.79 0.42 19.60
N ILE A 255 4.26 1.55 20.13
CA ILE A 255 3.52 2.34 21.12
C ILE A 255 2.81 3.49 20.41
N PRO A 256 1.46 3.50 20.37
CA PRO A 256 0.71 4.60 19.75
C PRO A 256 1.03 5.94 20.41
N GLY A 257 0.99 7.01 19.61
CA GLY A 257 1.24 8.37 20.08
C GLY A 257 0.31 8.79 21.24
N ASP A 258 -0.93 8.29 21.25
CA ASP A 258 -1.87 8.49 22.37
C ASP A 258 -1.30 8.05 23.73
N TYR A 259 -0.64 6.90 23.79
CA TYR A 259 -0.08 6.36 25.04
C TYR A 259 1.18 7.09 25.47
N THR A 260 2.09 7.33 24.52
CA THR A 260 3.30 8.10 24.77
C THR A 260 2.95 9.48 25.34
N CYS A 261 2.03 10.18 24.68
CA CYS A 261 1.59 11.50 25.12
C CYS A 261 0.76 11.43 26.42
N ALA A 262 0.01 10.37 26.69
CA ALA A 262 -0.70 10.20 27.96
C ALA A 262 0.27 10.01 29.14
N LEU A 263 1.37 9.27 28.97
CA LEU A 263 2.42 9.15 29.99
C LEU A 263 3.03 10.52 30.31
N LEU A 264 3.42 11.27 29.26
CA LEU A 264 4.00 12.60 29.42
C LEU A 264 2.98 13.61 29.97
N ALA A 265 1.72 13.51 29.56
CA ALA A 265 0.64 14.34 30.10
C ALA A 265 0.42 14.07 31.58
N ARG A 266 0.52 12.80 32.03
CA ARG A 266 0.42 12.42 33.44
C ARG A 266 1.57 13.02 34.26
N ASP A 267 2.79 12.96 33.74
CA ASP A 267 4.00 13.49 34.41
C ASP A 267 4.14 15.02 34.36
N SER A 268 3.54 15.67 33.36
CA SER A 268 3.59 17.12 33.16
C SER A 268 3.07 17.91 34.38
N SER A 269 3.53 19.13 34.59
CA SER A 269 2.93 20.04 35.60
C SER A 269 1.66 20.73 35.11
N SER A 270 1.24 20.49 33.86
CA SER A 270 0.08 21.16 33.27
C SER A 270 -1.22 20.83 34.02
N PRO A 271 -2.01 21.83 34.44
CA PRO A 271 -3.27 21.59 35.16
C PRO A 271 -4.39 21.06 34.25
N ALA A 272 -4.26 21.28 32.94
CA ALA A 272 -5.20 20.79 31.94
C ALA A 272 -4.45 20.38 30.67
N ILE A 273 -4.98 19.38 29.98
CA ILE A 273 -4.42 18.82 28.76
C ILE A 273 -5.36 19.10 27.60
N VAL A 274 -4.81 19.50 26.46
CA VAL A 274 -5.60 19.78 25.25
C VAL A 274 -5.25 18.76 24.17
N THR A 275 -6.27 18.12 23.60
CA THR A 275 -6.07 17.09 22.57
C THR A 275 -7.31 16.96 21.69
N PRO A 276 -7.22 16.51 20.43
CA PRO A 276 -8.40 16.34 19.58
C PRO A 276 -9.41 15.32 20.10
N ILE A 277 -10.64 15.40 19.60
CA ILE A 277 -11.69 14.40 19.87
C ILE A 277 -11.35 12.99 19.36
N SER A 278 -10.40 12.86 18.42
CA SER A 278 -9.95 11.57 17.86
C SER A 278 -8.95 10.82 18.74
N THR A 279 -8.41 11.47 19.77
CA THR A 279 -7.46 10.88 20.72
C THR A 279 -8.15 9.87 21.63
N SER A 280 -7.44 8.81 21.98
CA SER A 280 -7.89 7.74 22.87
C SER A 280 -8.51 8.23 24.18
N SER A 281 -9.44 7.45 24.75
CA SER A 281 -9.94 7.70 26.10
C SER A 281 -8.90 7.43 27.18
N VAL A 282 -7.74 6.80 26.88
CA VAL A 282 -6.63 6.63 27.84
C VAL A 282 -6.26 7.95 28.54
N ILE A 283 -6.33 9.08 27.82
CA ILE A 283 -6.02 10.40 28.38
C ILE A 283 -7.02 10.86 29.44
N ASP A 284 -8.27 10.39 29.38
CA ASP A 284 -9.31 10.76 30.35
C ASP A 284 -9.10 10.04 31.70
N HIS A 285 -8.21 9.05 31.75
CA HIS A 285 -7.90 8.26 32.95
C HIS A 285 -6.64 8.72 33.70
N ILE A 286 -5.93 9.75 33.25
CA ILE A 286 -4.69 10.21 33.91
C ILE A 286 -4.93 11.11 35.13
N GLY A 287 -6.20 11.42 35.45
CA GLY A 287 -6.58 12.26 36.59
C GLY A 287 -6.44 13.77 36.37
N LYS A 288 -6.36 14.24 35.11
CA LYS A 288 -6.26 15.67 34.76
C LYS A 288 -7.44 16.12 33.92
N LYS A 289 -7.72 17.42 33.95
CA LYS A 289 -8.77 18.01 33.11
C LYS A 289 -8.37 17.96 31.64
N VAL A 290 -9.21 17.36 30.80
CA VAL A 290 -8.98 17.25 29.35
C VAL A 290 -9.94 18.18 28.60
N PHE A 291 -9.40 18.99 27.69
CA PHE A 291 -10.16 19.78 26.74
C PHE A 291 -10.03 19.16 25.35
N ARG A 292 -11.17 18.84 24.73
CA ARG A 292 -11.21 18.26 23.39
C ARG A 292 -11.37 19.34 22.31
N THR A 293 -10.64 19.20 21.20
CA THR A 293 -10.69 20.12 20.06
C THR A 293 -11.03 19.40 18.76
N PRO A 294 -11.34 20.12 17.67
CA PRO A 294 -11.20 19.57 16.32
C PRO A 294 -9.78 19.06 16.06
N VAL A 295 -9.64 18.14 15.10
CA VAL A 295 -8.34 17.58 14.69
C VAL A 295 -7.51 18.64 13.96
N GLY A 296 -6.23 18.73 14.30
CA GLY A 296 -5.29 19.71 13.77
C GLY A 296 -4.52 20.42 14.89
N SER A 297 -3.19 20.42 14.80
CA SER A 297 -2.29 21.05 15.77
C SER A 297 -2.61 22.52 16.07
N THR A 298 -3.05 23.29 15.07
CA THR A 298 -3.41 24.71 15.24
C THR A 298 -4.65 24.90 16.14
N HIS A 299 -5.60 23.97 16.12
CA HIS A 299 -6.75 23.98 17.04
C HIS A 299 -6.33 23.65 18.47
N VAL A 300 -5.43 22.68 18.63
CA VAL A 300 -4.84 22.31 19.93
C VAL A 300 -4.09 23.51 20.51
N ALA A 301 -3.18 24.11 19.75
CA ALA A 301 -2.41 25.28 20.17
C ALA A 301 -3.28 26.47 20.57
N ALA A 302 -4.32 26.79 19.78
CA ALA A 302 -5.25 27.87 20.10
C ALA A 302 -6.00 27.61 21.41
N LYS A 303 -6.48 26.38 21.62
CA LYS A 303 -7.17 26.02 22.86
C LYS A 303 -6.24 25.98 24.06
N MET A 304 -4.97 25.56 23.89
CA MET A 304 -3.95 25.63 24.94
C MET A 304 -3.76 27.06 25.44
N LYS A 305 -3.66 28.03 24.53
CA LYS A 305 -3.57 29.46 24.90
C LYS A 305 -4.82 29.94 25.63
N GLU A 306 -6.00 29.57 25.16
CA GLU A 306 -7.27 29.96 25.77
C GLU A 306 -7.40 29.48 27.23
N VAL A 307 -6.97 28.24 27.52
CA VAL A 307 -7.13 27.62 28.84
C VAL A 307 -5.88 27.67 29.71
N GLY A 308 -4.79 28.30 29.23
CA GLY A 308 -3.50 28.34 29.93
C GLY A 308 -2.85 26.96 30.10
N SER A 309 -3.10 26.03 29.18
CA SER A 309 -2.46 24.71 29.19
C SER A 309 -1.04 24.78 28.64
N THR A 310 -0.12 24.14 29.36
CA THR A 310 1.28 24.02 28.96
C THR A 310 1.59 22.75 28.17
N PHE A 311 0.67 21.78 28.13
CA PHE A 311 0.85 20.53 27.40
C PHE A 311 -0.40 20.14 26.62
N GLY A 312 -0.23 19.93 25.32
CA GLY A 312 -1.25 19.38 24.45
C GLY A 312 -0.61 18.46 23.42
N PHE A 313 -1.41 17.68 22.70
CA PHE A 313 -0.87 16.74 21.71
C PHE A 313 -1.94 16.31 20.69
N GLU A 314 -1.49 15.67 19.62
CA GLU A 314 -2.35 14.89 18.72
C GLU A 314 -2.03 13.40 18.85
N ALA A 315 -3.00 12.54 18.50
CA ALA A 315 -2.90 11.08 18.58
C ALA A 315 -1.71 10.46 17.82
N ASN A 316 -1.13 11.21 16.87
CA ASN A 316 0.00 10.82 16.02
C ASN A 316 1.38 11.00 16.66
N GLY A 317 1.45 11.25 17.98
CA GLY A 317 2.72 11.39 18.70
C GLY A 317 3.36 12.78 18.58
N GLY A 318 2.65 13.75 17.99
CA GLY A 318 3.07 15.14 17.98
C GLY A 318 2.57 15.88 19.22
N ALA A 319 3.41 15.94 20.26
CA ALA A 319 3.13 16.73 21.46
C ALA A 319 3.61 18.18 21.34
N ILE A 320 2.96 19.07 22.08
CA ILE A 320 3.18 20.52 22.12
C ILE A 320 3.51 20.91 23.55
N SER A 321 4.64 21.58 23.72
CA SER A 321 5.15 22.08 25.01
C SER A 321 5.24 23.60 24.95
N SER A 322 4.27 24.31 25.53
CA SER A 322 4.13 25.77 25.33
C SER A 322 5.34 26.57 25.81
N GLU A 323 6.04 26.05 26.83
CA GLU A 323 7.30 26.61 27.33
C GLU A 323 8.37 26.69 26.24
N ILE A 324 8.32 25.78 25.24
CA ILE A 324 9.21 25.77 24.09
C ILE A 324 8.58 26.55 22.93
N HIS A 325 7.45 26.11 22.38
CA HIS A 325 6.63 26.81 21.39
C HIS A 325 5.26 26.12 21.22
N PHE A 326 4.32 26.74 20.52
CA PHE A 326 2.96 26.22 20.28
C PHE A 326 2.86 25.32 19.04
N GLY A 327 3.94 24.59 18.74
CA GLY A 327 4.04 23.68 17.59
C GLY A 327 4.37 22.28 18.08
N ARG A 328 4.07 21.27 17.26
CA ARG A 328 4.44 19.89 17.58
C ARG A 328 5.95 19.72 17.49
N ASP A 329 6.51 18.98 18.44
CA ASP A 329 7.94 18.78 18.52
C ASP A 329 8.28 17.34 18.92
N GLY A 330 8.68 16.53 17.93
CA GLY A 330 9.04 15.14 18.14
C GLY A 330 10.30 14.97 19.01
N ALA A 331 11.32 15.81 18.86
CA ALA A 331 12.58 15.63 19.58
C ALA A 331 12.48 16.06 21.05
N VAL A 332 11.74 17.13 21.34
CA VAL A 332 11.40 17.50 22.72
C VAL A 332 10.53 16.42 23.37
N THR A 333 9.59 15.85 22.63
CA THR A 333 8.77 14.71 23.10
C THR A 333 9.64 13.51 23.44
N MET A 334 10.62 13.19 22.59
CA MET A 334 11.63 12.16 22.83
C MET A 334 12.44 12.43 24.09
N VAL A 335 13.05 13.61 24.25
CA VAL A 335 13.84 13.95 25.44
C VAL A 335 13.00 13.85 26.72
N LYS A 336 11.74 14.32 26.68
CA LYS A 336 10.81 14.20 27.82
C LYS A 336 10.51 12.75 28.18
N LEU A 337 10.36 11.86 27.19
CA LEU A 337 10.17 10.43 27.45
C LEU A 337 11.42 9.80 28.05
N LEU A 338 12.61 10.11 27.54
CA LEU A 338 13.87 9.63 28.11
C LEU A 338 14.00 10.04 29.59
N ASN A 339 13.72 11.31 29.91
CA ASN A 339 13.72 11.79 31.30
C ASN A 339 12.68 11.06 32.18
N TYR A 340 11.50 10.77 31.64
CA TYR A 340 10.47 10.00 32.33
C TYR A 340 10.91 8.55 32.61
N LEU A 341 11.57 7.89 31.66
CA LEU A 341 12.07 6.52 31.82
C LEU A 341 13.18 6.44 32.89
N ILE A 342 14.05 7.45 32.99
CA ILE A 342 14.99 7.54 34.13
C ILE A 342 14.21 7.59 35.45
N LYS A 343 13.27 8.55 35.56
CA LYS A 343 12.54 8.82 36.79
C LYS A 343 11.71 7.62 37.26
N SER A 344 11.10 6.90 36.31
CA SER A 344 10.29 5.71 36.59
C SER A 344 11.11 4.44 36.78
N SER A 345 12.38 4.42 36.34
CA SER A 345 13.28 3.26 36.44
C SER A 345 12.65 1.95 35.93
N SER A 346 11.77 2.05 34.93
CA SER A 346 10.99 0.94 34.38
C SER A 346 11.23 0.82 32.86
N PRO A 347 11.20 -0.40 32.27
CA PRO A 347 11.15 -0.57 30.83
C PRO A 347 9.96 0.16 30.20
N LEU A 348 10.07 0.51 28.91
CA LEU A 348 9.02 1.26 28.23
C LEU A 348 7.69 0.50 28.23
N SER A 349 7.70 -0.82 28.04
CA SER A 349 6.46 -1.60 28.08
C SER A 349 5.74 -1.48 29.44
N GLN A 350 6.48 -1.59 30.54
CA GLN A 350 5.94 -1.48 31.89
C GLN A 350 5.42 -0.06 32.19
N ALA A 351 6.12 0.96 31.68
CA ALA A 351 5.65 2.34 31.78
C ALA A 351 4.28 2.50 31.09
N VAL A 352 4.12 1.95 29.88
CA VAL A 352 2.86 1.99 29.13
C VAL A 352 1.76 1.15 29.81
N ASP A 353 2.09 -0.03 30.32
CA ASP A 353 1.16 -0.93 31.03
C ASP A 353 0.57 -0.32 32.32
N SER A 354 1.15 0.77 32.83
CA SER A 354 0.60 1.54 33.94
C SER A 354 -0.60 2.42 33.56
N LEU A 355 -0.98 2.46 32.29
CA LEU A 355 -2.17 3.13 31.77
C LEU A 355 -3.26 2.09 31.43
N PRO A 356 -4.55 2.46 31.48
CA PRO A 356 -5.59 1.56 31.02
C PRO A 356 -5.46 1.29 29.52
N HIS A 357 -5.72 0.04 29.14
CA HIS A 357 -5.61 -0.40 27.77
C HIS A 357 -6.92 -0.20 26.98
N PHE A 358 -6.77 0.40 25.82
CA PHE A 358 -7.76 0.68 24.80
C PHE A 358 -7.15 0.41 23.42
N GLU A 359 -7.91 -0.27 22.57
CA GLU A 359 -7.59 -0.46 21.17
C GLU A 359 -8.39 0.52 20.32
N ILE A 360 -7.72 1.23 19.41
CA ILE A 360 -8.37 2.10 18.42
C ILE A 360 -8.25 1.50 17.03
N PHE A 361 -9.41 1.19 16.44
CA PHE A 361 -9.56 1.00 15.01
C PHE A 361 -9.57 2.36 14.30
N ARG A 362 -8.77 2.52 13.24
CA ARG A 362 -8.76 3.70 12.37
C ARG A 362 -8.80 3.23 10.93
N ASP A 363 -9.76 3.72 10.16
CA ASP A 363 -9.82 3.43 8.73
C ASP A 363 -10.50 4.58 7.98
N LYS A 364 -10.38 4.58 6.66
CA LYS A 364 -10.95 5.58 5.77
C LYS A 364 -11.57 4.95 4.54
N ILE A 365 -12.46 5.70 3.90
CA ILE A 365 -13.05 5.36 2.61
C ILE A 365 -13.08 6.61 1.74
N ASP A 366 -12.91 6.44 0.43
CA ASP A 366 -13.17 7.52 -0.52
C ASP A 366 -14.63 7.95 -0.41
N CYS A 367 -14.82 9.25 -0.31
CA CYS A 367 -16.13 9.82 -0.04
C CYS A 367 -16.17 11.25 -0.60
N PRO A 368 -17.00 11.50 -1.61
CA PRO A 368 -17.24 12.84 -2.10
C PRO A 368 -17.71 13.78 -0.98
N PHE A 369 -17.22 15.03 -0.98
CA PHE A 369 -17.51 16.00 0.07
C PHE A 369 -19.02 16.24 0.30
N ASP A 370 -19.84 16.14 -0.74
CA ASP A 370 -21.30 16.32 -0.69
C ASP A 370 -22.01 15.20 0.09
N LYS A 371 -21.36 14.05 0.32
CA LYS A 371 -21.93 12.92 1.08
C LYS A 371 -21.72 13.04 2.58
N TYR A 372 -20.82 13.90 3.06
CA TYR A 372 -20.45 13.97 4.48
C TYR A 372 -21.66 14.26 5.38
N SER A 373 -22.48 15.24 5.02
CA SER A 373 -23.67 15.62 5.78
C SER A 373 -24.68 14.46 5.88
N SER A 374 -24.87 13.71 4.80
CA SER A 374 -25.78 12.57 4.78
C SER A 374 -25.29 11.43 5.68
N ILE A 375 -23.98 11.18 5.71
CA ILE A 375 -23.37 10.18 6.60
C ILE A 375 -23.52 10.61 8.06
N TYR A 376 -23.26 11.88 8.37
CA TYR A 376 -23.43 12.41 9.73
C TYR A 376 -24.87 12.28 10.22
N SER A 377 -25.86 12.69 9.41
CA SER A 377 -27.28 12.55 9.76
C SER A 377 -27.66 11.09 9.99
N ALA A 378 -27.25 10.17 9.11
CA ALA A 378 -27.52 8.74 9.26
C ALA A 378 -26.88 8.15 10.53
N ALA A 379 -25.68 8.58 10.89
CA ALA A 379 -25.02 8.18 12.14
C ALA A 379 -25.77 8.72 13.36
N GLN A 380 -26.16 9.99 13.35
CA GLN A 380 -26.93 10.59 14.44
C GLN A 380 -28.29 9.93 14.63
N GLU A 381 -28.98 9.57 13.54
CA GLU A 381 -30.25 8.86 13.58
C GLU A 381 -30.10 7.43 14.13
N LYS A 382 -29.13 6.67 13.59
CA LYS A 382 -28.86 5.29 14.03
C LYS A 382 -28.50 5.21 15.52
N TYR A 383 -27.77 6.20 16.03
CA TYR A 383 -27.27 6.23 17.41
C TYR A 383 -27.92 7.32 18.27
N HIS A 384 -29.15 7.73 17.96
CA HIS A 384 -29.84 8.86 18.61
C HIS A 384 -29.99 8.74 20.14
N ALA A 385 -29.98 7.51 20.68
CA ALA A 385 -30.07 7.25 22.12
C ALA A 385 -28.71 7.38 22.85
N SER A 386 -27.60 7.50 22.11
CA SER A 386 -26.25 7.65 22.67
C SER A 386 -25.90 9.12 22.88
N ARG A 387 -24.89 9.40 23.72
CA ARG A 387 -24.31 10.75 23.81
C ARG A 387 -23.52 11.03 22.53
N ILE A 388 -23.83 12.14 21.87
CA ILE A 388 -23.18 12.57 20.62
C ILE A 388 -22.40 13.87 20.85
N ASP A 389 -21.20 13.94 20.30
CA ASP A 389 -20.34 15.11 20.26
C ASP A 389 -20.04 15.46 18.80
N THR A 390 -20.41 16.68 18.40
CA THR A 390 -20.29 17.18 17.02
C THR A 390 -19.16 18.20 16.86
N THR A 391 -18.17 18.19 17.75
CA THR A 391 -17.04 19.13 17.71
C THR A 391 -16.27 19.07 16.38
N ASP A 392 -16.10 17.87 15.81
CA ASP A 392 -15.44 17.66 14.51
C ASP A 392 -15.92 16.34 13.86
N GLY A 393 -17.01 16.44 13.09
CA GLY A 393 -17.76 15.27 12.61
C GLY A 393 -18.80 14.82 13.63
N VAL A 394 -18.98 13.51 13.82
CA VAL A 394 -19.95 12.92 14.75
C VAL A 394 -19.25 11.83 15.57
N LYS A 395 -18.94 12.14 16.85
CA LYS A 395 -18.47 11.17 17.83
C LYS A 395 -19.63 10.68 18.69
N ILE A 396 -19.81 9.37 18.75
CA ILE A 396 -20.86 8.68 19.47
C ILE A 396 -20.20 7.91 20.61
N TYR A 397 -20.61 8.20 21.85
CA TYR A 397 -20.20 7.46 23.03
C TYR A 397 -21.22 6.36 23.30
N LEU A 398 -20.86 5.12 22.97
CA LEU A 398 -21.71 3.93 23.11
C LEU A 398 -21.73 3.43 24.55
N SER A 399 -20.62 3.62 25.26
CA SER A 399 -20.48 3.36 26.70
C SER A 399 -19.36 4.25 27.26
N PRO A 400 -19.09 4.24 28.58
CA PRO A 400 -17.97 4.98 29.15
C PRO A 400 -16.59 4.63 28.58
N GLN A 401 -16.45 3.45 27.94
CA GLN A 401 -15.18 2.92 27.43
C GLN A 401 -15.22 2.64 25.92
N GLN A 402 -16.31 2.95 25.23
CA GLN A 402 -16.47 2.68 23.81
C GLN A 402 -17.04 3.87 23.07
N TRP A 403 -16.42 4.22 21.95
CA TRP A 403 -16.91 5.29 21.09
C TRP A 403 -16.63 5.00 19.61
N LEU A 404 -17.40 5.67 18.76
CA LEU A 404 -17.30 5.64 17.30
C LEU A 404 -17.27 7.09 16.80
N LEU A 405 -16.30 7.45 15.96
CA LEU A 405 -16.18 8.80 15.38
C LEU A 405 -16.23 8.70 13.86
N PHE A 406 -17.22 9.38 13.29
CA PHE A 406 -17.38 9.61 11.86
C PHE A 406 -16.83 11.00 11.52
N ARG A 407 -15.83 11.09 10.65
CA ARG A 407 -15.18 12.36 10.34
C ARG A 407 -14.74 12.44 8.88
N GLY A 408 -15.34 13.34 8.12
CA GLY A 408 -14.88 13.75 6.80
C GLY A 408 -13.52 14.44 6.85
N SER A 409 -12.65 14.13 5.90
CA SER A 409 -11.38 14.83 5.71
C SER A 409 -11.63 16.21 5.11
N GLY A 410 -10.94 17.22 5.64
CA GLY A 410 -10.96 18.58 5.08
C GLY A 410 -9.96 18.82 3.94
N ASN A 411 -9.05 17.87 3.71
CA ASN A 411 -7.95 18.03 2.73
C ASN A 411 -8.12 17.18 1.46
N ALA A 412 -8.91 16.11 1.56
CA ALA A 412 -9.12 15.13 0.49
C ALA A 412 -10.58 14.61 0.56
N PRO A 413 -11.15 14.14 -0.57
CA PRO A 413 -12.49 13.54 -0.61
C PRO A 413 -12.48 12.14 0.02
N GLU A 414 -12.19 12.08 1.31
CA GLU A 414 -12.06 10.87 2.11
C GLU A 414 -12.86 11.01 3.41
N PHE A 415 -13.51 9.94 3.84
CA PHE A 415 -14.24 9.89 5.10
C PHE A 415 -13.61 8.88 6.04
N ARG A 416 -13.29 9.31 7.26
CA ARG A 416 -12.61 8.51 8.27
C ARG A 416 -13.60 8.00 9.31
N VAL A 417 -13.40 6.75 9.72
CA VAL A 417 -14.12 6.14 10.84
C VAL A 417 -13.09 5.65 11.85
N PHE A 418 -13.28 6.06 13.10
CA PHE A 418 -12.48 5.64 14.23
C PHE A 418 -13.40 4.94 15.22
N ALA A 419 -12.95 3.84 15.81
CA ALA A 419 -13.68 3.17 16.89
C ALA A 419 -12.72 2.76 17.99
N GLU A 420 -13.11 2.93 19.24
CA GLU A 420 -12.31 2.51 20.40
C GLU A 420 -13.10 1.54 21.27
N SER A 421 -12.37 0.57 21.82
CA SER A 421 -12.87 -0.36 22.83
C SER A 421 -11.69 -0.95 23.63
N PRO A 422 -11.88 -1.36 24.91
CA PRO A 422 -10.86 -2.11 25.66
C PRO A 422 -10.54 -3.47 25.01
N ASP A 423 -11.53 -4.08 24.35
CA ASP A 423 -11.36 -5.30 23.58
C ASP A 423 -11.06 -4.99 22.09
N PRO A 424 -9.93 -5.48 21.53
CA PRO A 424 -9.55 -5.24 20.14
C PRO A 424 -10.55 -5.74 19.10
N ASN A 425 -11.20 -6.88 19.35
CA ASN A 425 -12.17 -7.44 18.41
C ASN A 425 -13.44 -6.57 18.33
N SER A 426 -13.88 -6.06 19.47
CA SER A 426 -14.98 -5.12 19.57
C SER A 426 -14.65 -3.78 18.89
N ALA A 427 -13.43 -3.24 19.05
CA ALA A 427 -13.00 -2.02 18.36
C ALA A 427 -13.08 -2.21 16.83
N ARG A 428 -12.53 -3.32 16.31
CA ARG A 428 -12.63 -3.68 14.88
C ARG A 428 -14.06 -3.83 14.39
N LYS A 429 -14.90 -4.53 15.16
CA LYS A 429 -16.31 -4.74 14.81
C LYS A 429 -17.06 -3.41 14.70
N LEU A 430 -16.95 -2.55 15.72
CA LEU A 430 -17.56 -1.22 15.74
C LEU A 430 -17.08 -0.34 14.58
N GLY A 431 -15.77 -0.37 14.31
CA GLY A 431 -15.16 0.33 13.18
C GLY A 431 -15.76 -0.09 11.83
N HIS A 432 -15.84 -1.39 11.57
CA HIS A 432 -16.46 -1.92 10.35
C HIS A 432 -17.95 -1.59 10.25
N GLU A 433 -18.70 -1.61 11.35
CA GLU A 433 -20.11 -1.19 11.36
C GLU A 433 -20.26 0.29 10.98
N GLY A 434 -19.38 1.15 11.46
CA GLY A 434 -19.33 2.56 11.05
C GLY A 434 -18.99 2.73 9.57
N LEU A 435 -17.98 2.02 9.08
CA LEU A 435 -17.61 2.05 7.65
C LEU A 435 -18.75 1.57 6.75
N ASN A 436 -19.46 0.52 7.15
CA ASN A 436 -20.59 0.00 6.38
C ASN A 436 -21.75 0.99 6.31
N LEU A 437 -22.03 1.71 7.41
CA LEU A 437 -23.00 2.81 7.40
C LEU A 437 -22.59 3.92 6.43
N ALA A 438 -21.32 4.33 6.46
CA ALA A 438 -20.84 5.35 5.53
C ALA A 438 -20.92 4.86 4.07
N ARG A 439 -20.54 3.60 3.80
CA ARG A 439 -20.63 2.97 2.47
C ARG A 439 -22.06 2.90 1.94
N SER A 440 -23.06 2.58 2.76
CA SER A 440 -24.46 2.52 2.31
C SER A 440 -25.00 3.87 1.83
N ILE A 441 -24.42 4.98 2.29
CA ILE A 441 -24.79 6.33 1.86
C ILE A 441 -24.00 6.77 0.62
N ILE A 442 -22.72 6.38 0.52
CA ILE A 442 -21.85 6.69 -0.63
C ILE A 442 -22.29 5.89 -1.86
N HIS A 443 -22.56 4.60 -1.67
CA HIS A 443 -23.04 3.67 -2.68
C HIS A 443 -24.37 3.08 -2.19
N PRO A 444 -25.51 3.73 -2.45
CA PRO A 444 -26.80 3.15 -2.16
C PRO A 444 -26.91 1.84 -2.94
N VAL A 445 -26.81 0.71 -2.24
CA VAL A 445 -26.98 -0.60 -2.85
C VAL A 445 -28.44 -0.70 -3.27
N HIS A 446 -28.71 -0.59 -4.56
CA HIS A 446 -29.92 -1.17 -5.11
C HIS A 446 -29.83 -2.68 -4.88
N SER A 447 -30.48 -3.14 -3.82
CA SER A 447 -30.80 -4.55 -3.61
C SER A 447 -31.60 -5.03 -4.82
N GLN A 448 -30.95 -5.67 -5.79
CA GLN A 448 -31.67 -6.38 -6.83
C GLN A 448 -31.99 -7.80 -6.35
N PRO A 449 -33.26 -8.22 -6.41
CA PRO A 449 -33.60 -9.63 -6.31
C PRO A 449 -33.15 -10.33 -7.61
N VAL A 450 -32.68 -11.57 -7.47
CA VAL A 450 -32.40 -12.45 -8.61
C VAL A 450 -33.70 -12.61 -9.42
N ARG A 451 -33.73 -12.02 -10.62
CA ARG A 451 -34.70 -12.38 -11.67
C ARG A 451 -34.07 -13.40 -12.59
N ARG A 452 -34.76 -14.52 -12.80
CA ARG A 452 -34.60 -15.33 -14.01
C ARG A 452 -35.32 -14.58 -15.12
N ASP A 453 -34.57 -14.12 -16.11
CA ASP A 453 -35.08 -13.69 -17.40
C ASP A 453 -34.45 -14.61 -18.45
N ASP A 454 -35.25 -15.10 -19.39
CA ASP A 454 -34.84 -16.01 -20.48
C ASP A 454 -34.12 -15.26 -21.62
N SER A 455 -33.46 -14.14 -21.31
CA SER A 455 -32.61 -13.40 -22.23
C SER A 455 -31.29 -14.16 -22.46
N PRO A 456 -30.68 -14.08 -23.66
CA PRO A 456 -29.42 -14.76 -23.94
C PRO A 456 -28.36 -14.35 -22.89
N PRO A 457 -27.48 -15.27 -22.47
CA PRO A 457 -26.57 -15.00 -21.36
C PRO A 457 -25.71 -13.77 -21.66
N LEU A 458 -25.56 -12.90 -20.66
CA LEU A 458 -24.69 -11.73 -20.76
C LEU A 458 -23.24 -12.20 -20.97
N ASP A 459 -22.61 -11.80 -22.08
CA ASP A 459 -21.16 -11.82 -22.29
C ASP A 459 -20.69 -10.39 -22.56
N SER A 460 -20.77 -9.53 -21.54
CA SER A 460 -20.60 -8.07 -21.70
C SER A 460 -19.22 -7.66 -22.19
N LEU A 461 -18.21 -8.51 -21.98
CA LEU A 461 -16.82 -8.25 -22.37
C LEU A 461 -16.35 -9.08 -23.57
N GLY A 462 -17.17 -9.96 -24.17
CA GLY A 462 -16.72 -10.79 -25.30
C GLY A 462 -15.69 -11.85 -24.90
N VAL A 463 -15.94 -12.56 -23.80
CA VAL A 463 -15.15 -13.71 -23.34
C VAL A 463 -15.12 -14.81 -24.39
N LEU A 464 -16.26 -15.15 -25.00
CA LEU A 464 -16.30 -16.22 -26.01
C LEU A 464 -15.39 -15.92 -27.20
N ASP A 465 -15.38 -14.67 -27.65
CA ASP A 465 -14.53 -14.24 -28.76
C ASP A 465 -13.04 -14.26 -28.38
N SER A 466 -12.72 -13.97 -27.13
CA SER A 466 -11.34 -14.12 -26.61
C SER A 466 -10.90 -15.58 -26.57
N ILE A 467 -11.80 -16.50 -26.20
CA ILE A 467 -11.52 -17.95 -26.21
C ILE A 467 -11.29 -18.43 -27.65
N LYS A 468 -12.11 -18.00 -28.60
CA LYS A 468 -11.95 -18.33 -30.02
C LYS A 468 -10.66 -17.79 -30.63
N GLN A 469 -10.12 -16.69 -30.08
CA GLN A 469 -8.86 -16.10 -30.56
C GLN A 469 -7.60 -16.68 -29.89
N PHE A 470 -7.72 -17.65 -28.99
CA PHE A 470 -6.57 -18.32 -28.37
C PHE A 470 -5.52 -18.88 -29.37
N PRO A 471 -5.90 -19.48 -30.52
CA PRO A 471 -4.93 -19.87 -31.55
C PRO A 471 -4.18 -18.68 -32.18
N ASP A 472 -4.86 -17.55 -32.34
CA ASP A 472 -4.28 -16.34 -32.94
C ASP A 472 -3.32 -15.64 -31.99
N GLN A 473 -3.60 -15.66 -30.68
CA GLN A 473 -2.62 -15.28 -29.65
C GLN A 473 -1.33 -16.10 -29.81
N CYS A 474 -1.46 -17.41 -30.00
CA CYS A 474 -0.30 -18.29 -30.17
C CYS A 474 0.49 -17.93 -31.42
N ARG A 475 -0.19 -17.69 -32.54
CA ARG A 475 0.43 -17.29 -33.82
C ARG A 475 1.18 -15.97 -33.69
N GLN A 476 0.60 -15.00 -33.00
CA GLN A 476 1.24 -13.70 -32.77
C GLN A 476 2.54 -13.84 -31.99
N VAL A 477 2.52 -14.60 -30.88
CA VAL A 477 3.73 -14.81 -30.05
C VAL A 477 4.84 -15.46 -30.85
N LEU A 478 4.53 -16.54 -31.58
CA LEU A 478 5.51 -17.28 -32.38
C LEU A 478 6.20 -16.38 -33.41
N HIS A 479 5.47 -15.44 -34.02
CA HIS A 479 6.01 -14.48 -34.97
C HIS A 479 6.86 -13.38 -34.31
N GLU A 480 6.41 -12.84 -33.18
CA GLU A 480 7.02 -11.64 -32.60
C GLU A 480 8.20 -11.93 -31.66
N ILE A 481 8.12 -12.99 -30.85
CA ILE A 481 9.08 -13.19 -29.75
C ILE A 481 10.47 -13.61 -30.25
N ALA A 482 10.56 -14.23 -31.42
CA ALA A 482 11.82 -14.57 -32.08
C ALA A 482 12.70 -13.34 -32.33
N GLN A 483 12.07 -12.18 -32.55
CA GLN A 483 12.74 -10.92 -32.88
C GLN A 483 13.15 -10.12 -31.64
N LYS A 484 12.76 -10.54 -30.43
CA LYS A 484 13.06 -9.81 -29.19
C LYS A 484 14.45 -10.13 -28.68
N ALA A 485 15.10 -9.15 -28.02
CA ALA A 485 16.33 -9.40 -27.29
C ALA A 485 16.03 -10.33 -26.10
N ILE A 486 16.99 -11.18 -25.73
CA ILE A 486 16.96 -12.00 -24.51
C ILE A 486 18.12 -11.59 -23.61
N PRO A 487 18.09 -11.90 -22.30
CA PRO A 487 19.16 -11.52 -21.39
C PRO A 487 20.47 -12.22 -21.80
N PRO A 488 21.59 -11.51 -21.89
CA PRO A 488 22.80 -12.00 -22.55
C PRO A 488 23.41 -13.24 -21.89
N GLN A 489 23.18 -13.46 -20.60
CA GLN A 489 23.73 -14.59 -19.85
C GLN A 489 22.63 -15.57 -19.40
N CYS A 490 21.44 -15.52 -20.00
CA CYS A 490 20.33 -16.37 -19.56
C CYS A 490 20.57 -17.88 -19.74
N PHE A 491 21.53 -18.29 -20.57
CA PHE A 491 21.93 -19.70 -20.73
C PHE A 491 22.86 -20.22 -19.61
N LEU A 492 23.41 -19.33 -18.77
CA LEU A 492 24.31 -19.66 -17.65
C LEU A 492 23.59 -19.73 -16.30
N VAL A 493 22.29 -19.44 -16.27
CA VAL A 493 21.51 -19.40 -15.03
C VAL A 493 21.35 -20.80 -14.45
N GLN A 494 21.25 -20.86 -13.12
CA GLN A 494 21.10 -22.11 -12.37
C GLN A 494 19.66 -22.38 -11.95
N ASN A 495 18.80 -21.38 -12.06
CA ASN A 495 17.39 -21.45 -11.70
C ASN A 495 16.61 -20.32 -12.39
N VAL A 496 15.31 -20.52 -12.53
CA VAL A 496 14.37 -19.55 -13.08
C VAL A 496 13.32 -19.21 -12.03
N VAL A 497 13.01 -17.94 -11.86
CA VAL A 497 11.87 -17.48 -11.07
C VAL A 497 10.89 -16.77 -12.01
N VAL A 498 9.64 -17.23 -12.05
CA VAL A 498 8.56 -16.52 -12.75
C VAL A 498 7.76 -15.76 -11.71
N SER A 499 7.85 -14.44 -11.71
CA SER A 499 7.07 -13.56 -10.84
C SER A 499 5.85 -13.04 -11.57
N GLY A 500 4.67 -13.37 -11.06
CA GLY A 500 3.39 -12.91 -11.62
C GLY A 500 2.23 -13.26 -10.71
N MET A 501 1.09 -12.59 -10.90
CA MET A 501 -0.14 -12.85 -10.14
C MET A 501 -1.27 -13.34 -11.04
N GLY A 502 -2.17 -14.15 -10.48
CA GLY A 502 -3.35 -14.65 -11.18
C GLY A 502 -2.99 -15.23 -12.56
N GLY A 503 -3.66 -14.73 -13.61
CA GLY A 503 -3.43 -15.15 -14.99
C GLY A 503 -1.98 -15.01 -15.48
N SER A 504 -1.23 -14.03 -14.97
CA SER A 504 0.16 -13.80 -15.40
C SER A 504 1.18 -14.76 -14.78
N ALA A 505 0.80 -15.51 -13.74
CA ALA A 505 1.62 -16.57 -13.17
C ALA A 505 1.45 -17.93 -13.91
N LEU A 506 0.37 -18.08 -14.69
CA LEU A 506 -0.09 -19.39 -15.16
C LEU A 506 0.86 -20.01 -16.20
N GLY A 507 1.48 -19.23 -17.08
CA GLY A 507 2.47 -19.74 -18.03
C GLY A 507 3.68 -20.34 -17.33
N GLY A 508 4.21 -19.68 -16.30
CA GLY A 508 5.27 -20.25 -15.46
C GLY A 508 4.88 -21.57 -14.80
N ARG A 509 3.65 -21.66 -14.26
CA ARG A 509 3.13 -22.90 -13.64
C ARG A 509 2.99 -24.03 -14.66
N ILE A 510 2.41 -23.74 -15.82
CA ILE A 510 2.23 -24.70 -16.90
C ILE A 510 3.58 -25.23 -17.39
N ILE A 511 4.52 -24.33 -17.72
CA ILE A 511 5.82 -24.74 -18.24
C ILE A 511 6.66 -25.49 -17.19
N SER A 512 6.54 -25.16 -15.90
CA SER A 512 7.19 -25.93 -14.83
C SER A 512 6.71 -27.39 -14.70
N CYS A 513 5.52 -27.70 -15.24
CA CYS A 513 4.96 -29.05 -15.23
C CYS A 513 5.14 -29.79 -16.56
N LEU A 514 5.20 -29.08 -17.69
CA LEU A 514 5.13 -29.62 -19.05
C LEU A 514 6.06 -30.83 -19.30
N ASP A 515 7.34 -30.72 -18.95
CA ASP A 515 8.20 -31.89 -18.91
C ASP A 515 9.39 -31.61 -17.98
N ARG A 516 9.31 -32.15 -16.76
CA ARG A 516 10.37 -31.98 -15.75
C ARG A 516 11.69 -32.64 -16.16
N GLN A 517 11.70 -33.55 -17.14
CA GLN A 517 12.91 -34.24 -17.58
C GLN A 517 13.68 -33.43 -18.64
N THR A 518 13.03 -32.53 -19.37
CA THR A 518 13.67 -31.70 -20.41
C THR A 518 14.07 -30.31 -19.90
N LEU A 519 13.54 -29.89 -18.75
CA LEU A 519 13.98 -28.69 -18.05
C LEU A 519 15.38 -28.89 -17.44
N LYS A 520 16.34 -28.05 -17.84
CA LYS A 520 17.72 -28.13 -17.35
C LYS A 520 17.94 -27.49 -15.99
N VAL A 521 17.03 -26.60 -15.58
CA VAL A 521 17.08 -25.85 -14.34
C VAL A 521 15.70 -25.79 -13.69
N PRO A 522 15.60 -25.70 -12.35
CA PRO A 522 14.33 -25.57 -11.67
C PRO A 522 13.64 -24.25 -12.00
N ILE A 523 12.32 -24.30 -12.14
CA ILE A 523 11.45 -23.13 -12.27
C ILE A 523 10.64 -22.99 -10.98
N VAL A 524 10.72 -21.83 -10.34
CA VAL A 524 9.91 -21.46 -9.18
C VAL A 524 8.95 -20.34 -9.57
N VAL A 525 7.66 -20.54 -9.33
CA VAL A 525 6.66 -19.49 -9.54
C VAL A 525 6.47 -18.71 -8.24
N SER A 526 6.78 -17.41 -8.27
CA SER A 526 6.58 -16.50 -7.15
C SER A 526 5.32 -15.66 -7.34
N THR A 527 4.44 -15.70 -6.35
CA THR A 527 3.23 -14.86 -6.26
C THR A 527 3.28 -14.00 -4.99
N GLN A 528 4.49 -13.61 -4.57
CA GLN A 528 4.78 -12.90 -3.34
C GLN A 528 5.43 -11.55 -3.66
N TYR A 529 5.38 -10.61 -2.72
CA TYR A 529 6.04 -9.31 -2.85
C TYR A 529 7.58 -9.44 -2.89
N HIS A 530 8.14 -10.39 -2.16
CA HIS A 530 9.58 -10.65 -2.12
C HIS A 530 9.95 -11.86 -2.99
N LEU A 531 11.05 -11.73 -3.73
CA LEU A 531 11.68 -12.82 -4.44
C LEU A 531 12.37 -13.77 -3.45
N PRO A 532 12.38 -15.09 -3.74
CA PRO A 532 13.11 -16.06 -2.91
C PRO A 532 14.55 -15.64 -2.63
N ASN A 533 15.07 -15.94 -1.43
CA ASN A 533 16.42 -15.52 -1.01
C ASN A 533 17.54 -16.09 -1.89
N PHE A 534 17.31 -17.17 -2.63
CA PHE A 534 18.29 -17.72 -3.55
C PHE A 534 18.46 -16.91 -4.84
N VAL A 535 17.59 -15.94 -5.11
CA VAL A 535 17.67 -15.11 -6.34
C VAL A 535 18.94 -14.26 -6.31
N ASN A 536 19.77 -14.41 -7.33
CA ASN A 536 21.04 -13.69 -7.49
C ASN A 536 21.38 -13.53 -8.99
N GLU A 537 22.63 -13.19 -9.31
CA GLU A 537 23.12 -12.97 -10.68
C GLU A 537 23.03 -14.21 -11.59
N LYS A 538 22.93 -15.41 -11.00
CA LYS A 538 22.74 -16.69 -11.71
C LYS A 538 21.28 -17.13 -11.76
N THR A 539 20.34 -16.23 -11.50
CA THR A 539 18.90 -16.47 -11.64
C THR A 539 18.35 -15.72 -12.84
N LEU A 540 17.50 -16.39 -13.63
CA LEU A 540 16.62 -15.71 -14.59
C LEU A 540 15.28 -15.39 -13.91
N VAL A 541 15.00 -14.11 -13.71
CA VAL A 541 13.70 -13.63 -13.20
C VAL A 541 12.84 -13.19 -14.39
N ILE A 542 11.77 -13.93 -14.64
CA ILE A 542 10.75 -13.60 -15.63
C ILE A 542 9.63 -12.83 -14.92
N LEU A 543 9.50 -11.55 -15.24
CA LEU A 543 8.52 -10.64 -14.64
C LEU A 543 7.31 -10.55 -15.55
N SER A 544 6.23 -11.21 -15.17
CA SER A 544 5.02 -11.33 -15.98
C SER A 544 3.84 -10.61 -15.36
N SER A 545 3.29 -9.64 -16.08
CA SER A 545 2.05 -8.95 -15.70
C SER A 545 1.34 -8.47 -16.95
N TYR A 546 0.15 -8.99 -17.22
CA TYR A 546 -0.64 -8.60 -18.39
C TYR A 546 -0.90 -7.09 -18.43
N SER A 547 -1.28 -6.48 -17.31
CA SER A 547 -1.49 -5.03 -17.20
C SER A 547 -0.21 -4.20 -17.11
N GLY A 548 0.94 -4.85 -16.88
CA GLY A 548 2.19 -4.18 -16.51
C GLY A 548 2.24 -3.45 -15.17
N ASN A 549 1.16 -3.50 -14.37
CA ASN A 549 1.02 -2.68 -13.17
C ASN A 549 0.83 -3.50 -11.88
N THR A 550 0.96 -4.82 -11.94
CA THR A 550 0.82 -5.71 -10.77
C THR A 550 1.91 -5.39 -9.74
N GLU A 551 1.50 -5.05 -8.52
CA GLU A 551 2.37 -4.51 -7.48
C GLU A 551 3.45 -5.51 -7.04
N GLU A 552 3.08 -6.77 -6.85
CA GLU A 552 4.00 -7.85 -6.45
C GLU A 552 5.08 -8.07 -7.51
N THR A 553 4.70 -8.01 -8.79
CA THR A 553 5.64 -8.12 -9.91
C THR A 553 6.55 -6.90 -10.01
N LEU A 554 6.05 -5.70 -9.71
CA LEU A 554 6.87 -4.47 -9.66
C LEU A 554 7.84 -4.48 -8.47
N SER A 555 7.42 -4.99 -7.32
CA SER A 555 8.29 -5.20 -6.16
C SER A 555 9.39 -6.21 -6.47
N SER A 556 9.01 -7.35 -7.07
CA SER A 556 9.96 -8.35 -7.56
C SER A 556 10.91 -7.80 -8.62
N LEU A 557 10.48 -6.88 -9.49
CA LEU A 557 11.37 -6.19 -10.43
C LEU A 557 12.46 -5.42 -9.68
N ALA A 558 12.08 -4.65 -8.67
CA ALA A 558 13.03 -3.86 -7.90
C ALA A 558 14.06 -4.75 -7.20
N GLU A 559 13.63 -5.86 -6.60
CA GLU A 559 14.54 -6.83 -5.99
C GLU A 559 15.44 -7.54 -7.00
N ALA A 560 14.88 -7.96 -8.14
CA ALA A 560 15.63 -8.61 -9.21
C ALA A 560 16.76 -7.73 -9.72
N ARG A 561 16.50 -6.41 -9.85
CA ARG A 561 17.50 -5.41 -10.22
C ARG A 561 18.55 -5.21 -9.13
N ALA A 562 18.13 -5.06 -7.87
CA ALA A 562 19.03 -4.86 -6.75
C ALA A 562 19.99 -6.06 -6.55
N ARG A 563 19.52 -7.27 -6.86
CA ARG A 563 20.30 -8.53 -6.76
C ARG A 563 21.08 -8.86 -8.03
N GLY A 564 21.05 -8.01 -9.05
CA GLY A 564 21.82 -8.20 -10.29
C GLY A 564 21.40 -9.41 -11.12
N SER A 565 20.17 -9.91 -10.95
CA SER A 565 19.67 -11.09 -11.67
C SER A 565 19.48 -10.84 -13.18
N GLN A 566 19.49 -11.91 -13.96
CA GLN A 566 19.07 -11.83 -15.37
C GLN A 566 17.56 -11.61 -15.40
N MET A 567 17.06 -10.62 -16.14
CA MET A 567 15.64 -10.27 -16.11
C MET A 567 15.02 -10.28 -17.49
N PHE A 568 13.79 -10.77 -17.59
CA PHE A 568 12.98 -10.65 -18.80
C PHE A 568 11.55 -10.24 -18.44
N ILE A 569 10.99 -9.24 -19.14
CA ILE A 569 9.65 -8.72 -18.87
C ILE A 569 8.65 -9.24 -19.92
N ILE A 570 7.47 -9.66 -19.47
CA ILE A 570 6.32 -10.02 -20.33
C ILE A 570 5.11 -9.18 -19.90
N SER A 571 4.62 -8.30 -20.76
CA SER A 571 3.50 -7.39 -20.45
C SER A 571 2.78 -6.89 -21.71
N ALA A 572 1.53 -6.45 -21.60
CA ALA A 572 0.86 -5.67 -22.65
C ALA A 572 1.21 -4.16 -22.59
N GLY A 573 2.06 -3.74 -21.65
CA GLY A 573 2.45 -2.34 -21.45
C GLY A 573 2.68 -1.98 -19.97
N GLY A 574 2.11 -0.85 -19.54
CA GLY A 574 2.13 -0.38 -18.15
C GLY A 574 3.54 -0.06 -17.61
N LYS A 575 3.64 0.08 -16.28
CA LYS A 575 4.88 0.42 -15.58
C LYS A 575 6.02 -0.55 -15.90
N LEU A 576 5.75 -1.85 -16.00
CA LEU A 576 6.77 -2.81 -16.45
C LEU A 576 7.33 -2.46 -17.84
N GLY A 577 6.48 -2.08 -18.79
CA GLY A 577 6.91 -1.67 -20.13
C GLY A 577 7.69 -0.35 -20.14
N GLU A 578 7.32 0.60 -19.29
CA GLU A 578 8.05 1.87 -19.10
C GLU A 578 9.44 1.62 -18.50
N ILE A 579 9.50 0.83 -17.43
CA ILE A 579 10.75 0.46 -16.75
C ILE A 579 11.65 -0.35 -17.69
N ALA A 580 11.09 -1.25 -18.49
CA ALA A 580 11.84 -2.01 -19.48
C ALA A 580 12.60 -1.08 -20.44
N LYS A 581 11.93 -0.03 -20.94
CA LYS A 581 12.55 0.98 -21.81
C LYS A 581 13.55 1.85 -21.06
N GLN A 582 13.21 2.27 -19.84
CA GLN A 582 14.04 3.18 -19.03
C GLN A 582 15.39 2.54 -18.67
N PHE A 583 15.41 1.24 -18.39
CA PHE A 583 16.59 0.53 -17.90
C PHE A 583 17.14 -0.49 -18.90
N ASP A 584 16.70 -0.44 -20.16
CA ASP A 584 17.11 -1.35 -21.24
C ASP A 584 17.02 -2.83 -20.85
N ILE A 585 15.93 -3.20 -20.17
CA ILE A 585 15.67 -4.58 -19.75
C ILE A 585 15.03 -5.33 -20.92
N PRO A 586 15.56 -6.50 -21.33
CA PRO A 586 14.94 -7.34 -22.34
C PRO A 586 13.48 -7.64 -22.02
N ALA A 587 12.60 -7.39 -23.00
CA ALA A 587 11.16 -7.51 -22.79
C ALA A 587 10.42 -7.95 -24.04
N TYR A 588 9.33 -8.69 -23.81
CA TYR A 588 8.25 -8.88 -24.76
C TYR A 588 7.05 -8.04 -24.33
N ILE A 589 6.96 -6.84 -24.90
CA ILE A 589 5.80 -5.97 -24.78
C ILE A 589 4.90 -6.21 -26.00
N PHE A 590 3.77 -6.88 -25.80
CA PHE A 590 2.86 -7.30 -26.87
C PHE A 590 1.60 -6.45 -26.95
N ASP A 591 1.01 -6.37 -28.13
CA ASP A 591 -0.32 -5.76 -28.31
C ASP A 591 -1.39 -6.87 -28.23
N PRO A 592 -2.27 -6.87 -27.21
CA PRO A 592 -3.20 -7.96 -26.94
C PRO A 592 -4.45 -7.98 -27.85
N VAL A 593 -4.28 -7.76 -29.16
CA VAL A 593 -5.40 -7.66 -30.12
C VAL A 593 -6.27 -8.91 -30.18
N HIS A 594 -5.71 -10.08 -29.84
CA HIS A 594 -6.40 -11.37 -29.83
C HIS A 594 -7.01 -11.75 -28.47
N ASN A 595 -7.27 -10.75 -27.62
CA ASN A 595 -8.00 -10.91 -26.36
C ASN A 595 -8.94 -9.70 -26.12
N PRO A 596 -10.06 -9.60 -26.87
CA PRO A 596 -10.98 -8.46 -26.82
C PRO A 596 -11.61 -8.24 -25.44
N SER A 597 -11.72 -9.29 -24.61
CA SER A 597 -12.23 -9.16 -23.24
C SER A 597 -11.32 -8.41 -22.29
N THR A 598 -10.05 -8.20 -22.68
CA THR A 598 -8.98 -7.63 -21.86
C THR A 598 -8.69 -8.39 -20.57
N GLN A 599 -9.30 -9.56 -20.38
CA GLN A 599 -9.14 -10.36 -19.17
C GLN A 599 -7.82 -11.15 -19.21
N PRO A 600 -6.89 -10.96 -18.26
CA PRO A 600 -5.57 -11.60 -18.29
C PRO A 600 -5.60 -13.13 -18.35
N ARG A 601 -6.60 -13.75 -17.71
CA ARG A 601 -6.78 -15.23 -17.69
C ARG A 601 -7.12 -15.83 -19.05
N LEU A 602 -7.54 -15.01 -20.02
CA LEU A 602 -7.81 -15.42 -21.40
C LEU A 602 -6.65 -15.07 -22.34
N GLY A 603 -5.63 -14.37 -21.87
CA GLY A 603 -4.38 -14.10 -22.58
C GLY A 603 -3.31 -15.18 -22.41
N LEU A 604 -3.72 -16.44 -22.21
CA LEU A 604 -2.80 -17.53 -21.87
C LEU A 604 -1.90 -17.93 -23.04
N GLY A 605 -2.31 -17.70 -24.29
CA GLY A 605 -1.46 -17.96 -25.46
C GLY A 605 -0.20 -17.10 -25.42
N TYR A 606 -0.38 -15.81 -25.11
CA TYR A 606 0.71 -14.87 -24.83
C TYR A 606 1.61 -15.38 -23.70
N ASN A 607 1.02 -15.67 -22.54
CA ASN A 607 1.80 -15.98 -21.35
C ASN A 607 2.60 -17.31 -21.46
N ILE A 608 1.95 -18.39 -21.91
CA ILE A 608 2.55 -19.73 -21.97
C ILE A 608 3.68 -19.77 -23.01
N LEU A 609 3.39 -19.34 -24.24
CA LEU A 609 4.37 -19.44 -25.32
C LEU A 609 5.52 -18.44 -25.15
N SER A 610 5.27 -17.26 -24.54
CA SER A 610 6.37 -16.34 -24.27
C SER A 610 7.38 -16.92 -23.28
N VAL A 611 6.91 -17.58 -22.22
CA VAL A 611 7.79 -18.26 -21.26
C VAL A 611 8.52 -19.43 -21.92
N LEU A 612 7.80 -20.30 -22.64
CA LEU A 612 8.39 -21.46 -23.30
C LEU A 612 9.48 -21.05 -24.31
N TYR A 613 9.19 -20.07 -25.17
CA TYR A 613 10.10 -19.66 -26.22
C TYR A 613 11.32 -18.92 -25.66
N LEU A 614 11.13 -18.10 -24.61
CA LEU A 614 12.25 -17.50 -23.89
C LEU A 614 13.19 -18.58 -23.32
N LEU A 615 12.64 -19.57 -22.62
CA LEU A 615 13.45 -20.64 -22.04
C LEU A 615 14.14 -21.48 -23.11
N SER A 616 13.47 -21.73 -24.24
CA SER A 616 14.05 -22.42 -25.39
C SER A 616 15.24 -21.64 -25.97
N ARG A 617 15.10 -20.33 -26.17
CA ARG A 617 16.19 -19.46 -26.65
C ARG A 617 17.33 -19.30 -25.65
N CYS A 618 17.04 -19.37 -24.37
CA CYS A 618 18.04 -19.46 -23.31
C CYS A 618 18.64 -20.88 -23.17
N GLN A 619 18.20 -21.84 -24.00
CA GLN A 619 18.65 -23.23 -23.99
C GLN A 619 18.38 -23.95 -22.66
N LEU A 620 17.38 -23.50 -21.88
CA LEU A 620 17.01 -24.05 -20.57
C LEU A 620 15.95 -25.15 -20.66
N ILE A 621 15.29 -25.26 -21.81
CA ILE A 621 14.34 -26.34 -22.14
C ILE A 621 14.55 -26.74 -23.60
N THR A 622 14.36 -28.02 -23.90
CA THR A 622 14.23 -28.50 -25.28
C THR A 622 12.75 -28.51 -25.64
N ALA A 623 12.33 -27.59 -26.52
CA ALA A 623 10.93 -27.53 -26.95
C ALA A 623 10.57 -28.74 -27.84
N GLU A 624 9.36 -29.28 -27.67
CA GLU A 624 8.80 -30.29 -28.56
C GLU A 624 8.38 -29.64 -29.89
N GLU A 625 8.94 -30.12 -31.00
CA GLU A 625 8.61 -29.66 -32.35
C GLU A 625 7.53 -30.56 -33.00
N PRO A 626 6.68 -30.04 -33.93
CA PRO A 626 6.72 -28.69 -34.50
C PRO A 626 5.77 -27.68 -33.82
N LEU A 627 6.33 -26.59 -33.26
CA LEU A 627 5.56 -25.50 -32.63
C LEU A 627 4.69 -24.72 -33.63
N ASP A 628 5.13 -24.59 -34.88
CA ASP A 628 4.44 -23.81 -35.90
C ASP A 628 3.05 -24.37 -36.27
N SER A 629 2.83 -25.66 -36.04
CA SER A 629 1.54 -26.31 -36.33
C SER A 629 0.51 -26.16 -35.20
N LEU A 630 0.93 -25.66 -34.02
CA LEU A 630 0.08 -25.54 -32.84
C LEU A 630 -1.15 -24.64 -33.08
N PRO A 631 -1.05 -23.43 -33.67
CA PRO A 631 -2.24 -22.61 -33.93
C PRO A 631 -3.25 -23.32 -34.83
N GLN A 632 -2.80 -23.98 -35.89
CA GLN A 632 -3.69 -24.69 -36.82
C GLN A 632 -4.39 -25.88 -36.13
N PHE A 633 -3.66 -26.60 -35.28
CA PHE A 633 -4.22 -27.65 -34.45
C PHE A 633 -5.29 -27.12 -33.49
N LEU A 634 -5.01 -26.05 -32.76
CA LEU A 634 -5.96 -25.47 -31.81
C LEU A 634 -7.24 -24.98 -32.52
N THR A 635 -7.10 -24.34 -33.68
CA THR A 635 -8.24 -23.94 -34.53
C THR A 635 -9.09 -25.14 -34.94
N SER A 636 -8.49 -26.25 -35.37
CA SER A 636 -9.26 -27.43 -35.81
C SER A 636 -10.02 -28.12 -34.67
N ARG A 637 -9.58 -27.94 -33.42
CA ARG A 637 -10.23 -28.51 -32.22
C ARG A 637 -11.41 -27.68 -31.69
N GLN A 638 -11.54 -26.41 -32.06
CA GLN A 638 -12.49 -25.48 -31.40
C GLN A 638 -13.95 -25.98 -31.37
N GLY A 639 -14.47 -26.42 -32.52
CA GLY A 639 -15.86 -26.86 -32.62
C GLY A 639 -16.15 -28.11 -31.77
N GLU A 640 -15.28 -29.11 -31.83
CA GLU A 640 -15.40 -30.34 -31.06
C GLU A 640 -15.24 -30.07 -29.55
N SER A 641 -14.19 -29.34 -29.17
CA SER A 641 -13.92 -29.01 -27.77
C SER A 641 -15.06 -28.20 -27.17
N PHE A 642 -15.66 -27.25 -27.90
CA PHE A 642 -16.79 -26.48 -27.38
C PHE A 642 -18.01 -27.38 -27.12
N SER A 643 -18.39 -28.22 -28.08
CA SER A 643 -19.54 -29.13 -27.94
C SER A 643 -19.37 -30.15 -26.81
N GLN A 644 -18.17 -30.73 -26.66
CA GLN A 644 -17.87 -31.64 -25.55
C GLN A 644 -17.98 -30.93 -24.20
N MET A 645 -17.47 -29.71 -24.11
CA MET A 645 -17.43 -28.96 -22.85
C MET A 645 -18.80 -28.42 -22.45
N GLU A 646 -19.72 -28.18 -23.39
CA GLU A 646 -21.13 -27.92 -23.08
C GLU A 646 -21.79 -29.11 -22.36
N GLN A 647 -21.54 -30.34 -22.81
CA GLN A 647 -22.07 -31.54 -22.17
C GLN A 647 -21.46 -31.75 -20.78
N VAL A 648 -20.16 -31.51 -20.63
CA VAL A 648 -19.48 -31.55 -19.33
C VAL A 648 -20.06 -30.48 -18.39
N ALA A 649 -20.26 -29.25 -18.86
CA ALA A 649 -20.83 -28.14 -18.08
C ALA A 649 -22.22 -28.49 -17.52
N GLN A 650 -23.10 -29.08 -18.34
CA GLN A 650 -24.42 -29.53 -17.89
C GLN A 650 -24.33 -30.54 -16.73
N ARG A 651 -23.34 -31.44 -16.76
CA ARG A 651 -23.12 -32.44 -15.70
C ARG A 651 -22.46 -31.85 -14.44
N LEU A 652 -21.78 -30.71 -14.56
CA LEU A 652 -21.15 -29.99 -13.45
C LEU A 652 -22.08 -28.93 -12.82
N HIS A 653 -23.24 -28.64 -13.42
CA HIS A 653 -24.17 -27.65 -12.89
C HIS A 653 -24.63 -27.99 -11.45
N ASN A 654 -24.63 -26.99 -10.58
CA ASN A 654 -24.83 -27.06 -9.12
C ASN A 654 -23.88 -28.01 -8.37
N ARG A 655 -22.68 -28.26 -8.90
CA ARG A 655 -21.63 -29.05 -8.25
C ARG A 655 -20.32 -28.29 -8.20
N LEU A 656 -19.50 -28.61 -7.21
CA LEU A 656 -18.11 -28.19 -7.07
C LEU A 656 -17.24 -29.13 -7.92
N PRO A 657 -16.67 -28.63 -9.04
CA PRO A 657 -15.83 -29.44 -9.91
C PRO A 657 -14.49 -29.72 -9.26
N ILE A 658 -14.13 -31.00 -9.20
CA ILE A 658 -12.82 -31.49 -8.78
C ILE A 658 -12.05 -31.95 -10.02
N LEU A 659 -11.08 -31.17 -10.45
CA LEU A 659 -10.22 -31.51 -11.58
C LEU A 659 -9.12 -32.48 -11.13
N VAL A 660 -8.98 -33.61 -11.81
CA VAL A 660 -7.91 -34.58 -11.55
C VAL A 660 -7.04 -34.73 -12.79
N SER A 661 -5.73 -34.51 -12.62
CA SER A 661 -4.75 -34.59 -13.70
C SER A 661 -3.43 -35.19 -13.21
N ALA A 662 -2.44 -35.35 -14.07
CA ALA A 662 -1.11 -35.78 -13.69
C ALA A 662 -0.05 -35.10 -14.55
N GLU A 663 1.20 -35.15 -14.08
CA GLU A 663 2.40 -34.75 -14.82
C GLU A 663 2.27 -33.41 -15.57
N HIS A 664 2.37 -33.42 -16.90
CA HIS A 664 2.38 -32.25 -17.76
C HIS A 664 1.07 -31.46 -17.72
N LEU A 665 -0.05 -32.09 -17.35
CA LEU A 665 -1.36 -31.45 -17.30
C LEU A 665 -1.68 -30.80 -15.94
N ILE A 666 -0.84 -30.96 -14.91
CA ILE A 666 -1.06 -30.37 -13.58
C ILE A 666 -1.16 -28.85 -13.65
N GLY A 667 -0.22 -28.20 -14.35
CA GLY A 667 -0.23 -26.74 -14.51
C GLY A 667 -1.47 -26.24 -15.28
N ALA A 668 -1.90 -26.98 -16.31
CA ALA A 668 -3.10 -26.67 -17.07
C ALA A 668 -4.38 -26.87 -16.24
N ALA A 669 -4.44 -27.89 -15.37
CA ALA A 669 -5.55 -28.08 -14.45
C ALA A 669 -5.66 -26.93 -13.43
N HIS A 670 -4.53 -26.37 -13.00
CA HIS A 670 -4.54 -25.16 -12.17
C HIS A 670 -5.10 -23.94 -12.92
N ALA A 671 -4.73 -23.76 -14.19
CA ALA A 671 -5.30 -22.70 -15.03
C ALA A 671 -6.80 -22.89 -15.24
N ALA A 672 -7.25 -24.12 -15.54
CA ALA A 672 -8.65 -24.48 -15.67
C ALA A 672 -9.46 -24.17 -14.40
N LYS A 673 -8.92 -24.53 -13.23
CA LYS A 673 -9.49 -24.19 -11.92
C LYS A 673 -9.69 -22.67 -11.78
N ASN A 674 -8.68 -21.87 -12.10
CA ASN A 674 -8.81 -20.41 -12.01
C ASN A 674 -9.89 -19.88 -12.97
N MET A 675 -9.93 -20.36 -14.22
CA MET A 675 -10.97 -19.99 -15.18
C MET A 675 -12.38 -20.39 -14.72
N LEU A 676 -12.57 -21.54 -14.06
CA LEU A 676 -13.85 -21.91 -13.46
C LEU A 676 -14.27 -20.92 -12.36
N ASN A 677 -13.36 -20.59 -11.45
CA ASN A 677 -13.63 -19.61 -10.39
C ASN A 677 -13.95 -18.22 -10.96
N GLU A 678 -13.26 -17.81 -12.02
CA GLU A 678 -13.34 -16.47 -12.58
C GLU A 678 -14.42 -16.30 -13.65
N ASN A 679 -14.63 -17.21 -14.59
CA ASN A 679 -15.65 -17.08 -15.64
C ASN A 679 -17.00 -17.60 -15.15
N SER A 680 -17.06 -18.85 -14.69
CA SER A 680 -18.34 -19.45 -14.27
C SER A 680 -18.79 -19.09 -12.85
N LYS A 681 -17.96 -18.32 -12.11
CA LYS A 681 -18.18 -18.01 -10.68
C LYS A 681 -18.38 -19.27 -9.82
N THR A 682 -17.79 -20.38 -10.26
CA THR A 682 -17.98 -21.69 -9.64
C THR A 682 -16.71 -22.08 -8.90
N MET A 683 -16.84 -22.29 -7.59
CA MET A 683 -15.76 -22.82 -6.78
C MET A 683 -15.29 -24.16 -7.35
N SER A 684 -13.99 -24.32 -7.52
CA SER A 684 -13.39 -25.56 -8.03
C SER A 684 -12.07 -25.86 -7.34
N ALA A 685 -11.71 -27.14 -7.32
CA ALA A 685 -10.43 -27.62 -6.81
C ALA A 685 -9.71 -28.46 -7.88
N ALA A 686 -8.39 -28.59 -7.73
CA ALA A 686 -7.57 -29.44 -8.59
C ALA A 686 -6.64 -30.28 -7.73
N PHE A 687 -6.53 -31.57 -8.04
CA PHE A 687 -5.63 -32.52 -7.41
C PHE A 687 -4.86 -33.30 -8.48
N ASP A 688 -3.67 -33.78 -8.10
CA ASP A 688 -2.82 -34.55 -8.99
C ASP A 688 -2.67 -36.01 -8.57
N LEU A 689 -2.48 -36.88 -9.57
CA LEU A 689 -2.08 -38.27 -9.38
C LEU A 689 -0.54 -38.37 -9.39
N PRO A 690 0.06 -39.24 -8.55
CA PRO A 690 -0.59 -40.18 -7.64
C PRO A 690 -0.94 -39.60 -6.26
N GLU A 691 -0.59 -38.34 -5.95
CA GLU A 691 -0.68 -37.78 -4.60
C GLU A 691 -2.09 -37.89 -4.00
N LEU A 692 -3.14 -37.59 -4.78
CA LEU A 692 -4.52 -37.70 -4.30
C LEU A 692 -4.89 -39.11 -3.81
N ASN A 693 -4.22 -40.16 -4.30
CA ASN A 693 -4.50 -41.54 -3.88
C ASN A 693 -4.06 -41.81 -2.45
N HIS A 694 -3.15 -40.99 -1.90
CA HIS A 694 -2.58 -41.20 -0.57
C HIS A 694 -3.39 -40.57 0.55
N HIS A 695 -4.27 -39.61 0.24
CA HIS A 695 -4.99 -38.87 1.28
C HIS A 695 -6.42 -38.47 0.90
N LEU A 696 -6.70 -38.09 -0.35
CA LEU A 696 -8.00 -37.50 -0.70
C LEU A 696 -9.12 -38.53 -0.69
N LEU A 697 -8.81 -39.77 -1.04
CA LEU A 697 -9.80 -40.86 -1.13
C LEU A 697 -10.53 -41.10 0.20
N GLU A 698 -9.82 -40.97 1.33
CA GLU A 698 -10.41 -41.10 2.68
C GLU A 698 -11.37 -39.94 3.01
N GLY A 699 -11.09 -38.75 2.46
CA GLY A 699 -11.91 -37.55 2.65
C GLY A 699 -13.23 -37.55 1.89
N LEU A 700 -13.49 -38.53 1.02
CA LEU A 700 -14.71 -38.56 0.21
C LEU A 700 -15.96 -38.85 1.04
N ALA A 701 -15.81 -39.57 2.16
CA ALA A 701 -16.93 -40.00 3.00
C ALA A 701 -17.68 -38.85 3.69
N HIS A 702 -16.99 -37.74 4.00
CA HIS A 702 -17.57 -36.63 4.76
C HIS A 702 -17.19 -35.24 4.22
N PRO A 703 -18.08 -34.24 4.33
CA PRO A 703 -19.46 -34.34 4.81
C PRO A 703 -20.32 -35.24 3.90
N SER A 704 -21.40 -35.81 4.44
CA SER A 704 -22.29 -36.72 3.68
C SER A 704 -22.92 -36.04 2.45
N SER A 705 -22.93 -34.71 2.44
CA SER A 705 -23.34 -33.89 1.32
C SER A 705 -22.37 -33.92 0.12
N ASN A 706 -21.20 -34.56 0.22
CA ASN A 706 -20.24 -34.69 -0.87
C ASN A 706 -20.85 -35.36 -2.12
N ALA A 707 -21.66 -36.40 -1.96
CA ALA A 707 -22.29 -37.11 -3.09
C ALA A 707 -23.19 -36.19 -3.94
N SER A 708 -23.87 -35.24 -3.31
CA SER A 708 -24.74 -34.28 -4.00
C SER A 708 -24.00 -33.06 -4.53
N HIS A 709 -22.90 -32.65 -3.91
CA HIS A 709 -22.23 -31.40 -4.23
C HIS A 709 -20.93 -31.55 -5.02
N LEU A 710 -20.26 -32.70 -5.01
CA LEU A 710 -19.02 -32.89 -5.76
C LEU A 710 -19.27 -33.50 -7.14
N ALA A 711 -18.38 -33.24 -8.08
CA ALA A 711 -18.21 -34.00 -9.31
C ALA A 711 -16.74 -33.99 -9.72
N PHE A 712 -16.20 -35.16 -10.06
CA PHE A 712 -14.81 -35.31 -10.48
C PHE A 712 -14.72 -35.29 -12.00
N LEU A 713 -13.78 -34.52 -12.55
CA LEU A 713 -13.42 -34.51 -13.96
C LEU A 713 -11.98 -34.96 -14.10
N PHE A 714 -11.79 -36.17 -14.60
CA PHE A 714 -10.48 -36.74 -14.89
C PHE A 714 -10.00 -36.29 -16.26
N ILE A 715 -8.79 -35.74 -16.30
CA ILE A 715 -8.08 -35.37 -17.52
C ILE A 715 -7.07 -36.48 -17.79
N ILE A 716 -7.36 -37.32 -18.77
CA ILE A 716 -6.65 -38.58 -19.01
C ILE A 716 -5.77 -38.42 -20.24
N SER A 717 -4.46 -38.59 -20.05
CA SER A 717 -3.48 -38.63 -21.15
C SER A 717 -2.87 -40.01 -21.27
N LYS A 718 -2.64 -40.45 -22.52
CA LYS A 718 -1.87 -41.65 -22.83
C LYS A 718 -0.35 -41.47 -22.58
N ASN A 719 0.10 -40.23 -22.42
CA ASN A 719 1.49 -39.86 -22.23
C ASN A 719 1.89 -39.73 -20.74
N TYR A 720 0.96 -39.99 -19.83
CA TYR A 720 1.27 -40.16 -18.41
C TYR A 720 2.15 -41.38 -18.18
N HIS A 721 2.91 -41.40 -17.08
CA HIS A 721 3.64 -42.58 -16.68
C HIS A 721 2.70 -43.81 -16.54
N PRO A 722 3.10 -45.01 -16.98
CA PRO A 722 2.25 -46.20 -16.97
C PRO A 722 1.65 -46.52 -15.58
N GLU A 723 2.40 -46.28 -14.51
CA GLU A 723 1.92 -46.48 -13.14
C GLU A 723 0.87 -45.44 -12.70
N VAL A 724 0.85 -44.26 -13.31
CA VAL A 724 -0.24 -43.29 -13.11
C VAL A 724 -1.49 -43.76 -13.86
N ILE A 725 -1.34 -44.23 -15.10
CA ILE A 725 -2.47 -44.74 -15.90
C ILE A 725 -3.19 -45.88 -15.18
N LYS A 726 -2.43 -46.84 -14.62
CA LYS A 726 -2.97 -47.96 -13.82
C LYS A 726 -3.81 -47.53 -12.61
N ARG A 727 -3.59 -46.32 -12.08
CA ARG A 727 -4.31 -45.80 -10.91
C ARG A 727 -5.63 -45.15 -11.25
N ILE A 728 -5.85 -44.72 -12.49
CA ILE A 728 -7.03 -43.94 -12.88
C ILE A 728 -8.31 -44.72 -12.61
N GLU A 729 -8.45 -45.93 -13.16
CA GLU A 729 -9.66 -46.73 -13.02
C GLU A 729 -9.97 -47.09 -11.54
N PRO A 730 -9.02 -47.62 -10.73
CA PRO A 730 -9.27 -47.85 -9.30
C PRO A 730 -9.67 -46.58 -8.54
N THR A 731 -9.08 -45.42 -8.88
CA THR A 731 -9.44 -44.13 -8.28
C THR A 731 -10.88 -43.76 -8.60
N GLN A 732 -11.28 -43.89 -9.86
CA GLN A 732 -12.64 -43.61 -10.31
C GLN A 732 -13.65 -44.55 -9.66
N GLU A 733 -13.32 -45.83 -9.49
CA GLU A 733 -14.15 -46.82 -8.81
C GLU A 733 -14.39 -46.44 -7.34
N ILE A 734 -13.35 -46.01 -6.62
CA ILE A 734 -13.47 -45.57 -5.21
C ILE A 734 -14.35 -44.32 -5.10
N ILE A 735 -14.22 -43.35 -6.01
CA ILE A 735 -15.09 -42.16 -6.06
C ILE A 735 -16.54 -42.57 -6.35
N GLY A 736 -16.74 -43.49 -7.29
CA GLY A 736 -18.06 -44.05 -7.61
C GLY A 736 -18.71 -44.78 -6.43
N LYS A 737 -17.93 -45.53 -5.64
CA LYS A 737 -18.39 -46.18 -4.38
C LYS A 737 -18.89 -45.16 -3.34
N ASN A 738 -18.42 -43.92 -3.41
CA ASN A 738 -18.90 -42.81 -2.58
C ASN A 738 -20.10 -42.06 -3.21
N HIS A 739 -20.69 -42.57 -4.30
CA HIS A 739 -21.83 -41.99 -5.01
C HIS A 739 -21.56 -40.58 -5.57
N ILE A 740 -20.29 -40.25 -5.82
CA ILE A 740 -19.89 -38.97 -6.42
C ILE A 740 -19.76 -39.17 -7.94
N PRO A 741 -20.36 -38.29 -8.78
CA PRO A 741 -20.21 -38.39 -10.22
C PRO A 741 -18.76 -38.29 -10.69
N VAL A 742 -18.39 -39.18 -11.61
CA VAL A 742 -17.10 -39.20 -12.29
C VAL A 742 -17.31 -38.92 -13.77
N LEU A 743 -16.57 -37.95 -14.28
CA LEU A 743 -16.45 -37.55 -15.67
C LEU A 743 -15.02 -37.80 -16.13
N SER A 744 -14.83 -37.98 -17.42
CA SER A 744 -13.49 -38.10 -18.03
C SER A 744 -13.44 -37.34 -19.33
N TRP A 745 -12.32 -36.70 -19.57
CA TRP A 745 -12.00 -36.06 -20.85
C TRP A 745 -10.54 -36.37 -21.18
N SER A 746 -10.23 -36.50 -22.47
CA SER A 746 -8.88 -36.82 -22.94
C SER A 746 -8.51 -35.86 -24.06
N PRO A 747 -7.34 -35.20 -23.98
CA PRO A 747 -6.87 -34.37 -25.07
C PRO A 747 -6.54 -35.26 -26.28
N SER A 748 -6.83 -34.75 -27.48
CA SER A 748 -6.55 -35.45 -28.74
C SER A 748 -5.40 -34.75 -29.44
N ALA A 749 -4.18 -34.99 -28.96
CA ALA A 749 -3.00 -34.25 -29.38
C ALA A 749 -1.78 -35.15 -29.62
N PRO A 750 -0.85 -34.71 -30.50
CA PRO A 750 0.33 -35.48 -30.85
C PRO A 750 1.44 -35.46 -29.79
N THR A 751 1.54 -34.38 -29.02
CA THR A 751 2.64 -34.13 -28.07
C THR A 751 2.11 -33.62 -26.73
N ARG A 752 2.94 -33.63 -25.67
CA ARG A 752 2.55 -33.17 -24.34
C ARG A 752 2.19 -31.70 -24.33
N LEU A 753 2.93 -30.87 -25.09
CA LEU A 753 2.59 -29.46 -25.23
C LEU A 753 1.24 -29.26 -25.92
N PHE A 754 0.94 -30.02 -26.96
CA PHE A 754 -0.34 -29.91 -27.65
C PHE A 754 -1.49 -30.36 -26.75
N GLU A 755 -1.29 -31.39 -25.91
CA GLU A 755 -2.28 -31.81 -24.91
C GLU A 755 -2.54 -30.72 -23.86
N VAL A 756 -1.48 -30.04 -23.38
CA VAL A 756 -1.59 -28.90 -22.47
C VAL A 756 -2.42 -27.78 -23.09
N MET A 757 -2.12 -27.42 -24.34
CA MET A 757 -2.78 -26.29 -25.01
C MET A 757 -4.23 -26.63 -25.41
N ASP A 758 -4.52 -27.86 -25.84
CA ASP A 758 -5.88 -28.35 -26.08
C ASP A 758 -6.69 -28.31 -24.78
N PHE A 759 -6.10 -28.74 -23.66
CA PHE A 759 -6.79 -28.70 -22.37
C PHE A 759 -7.04 -27.28 -21.87
N VAL A 760 -6.10 -26.34 -22.05
CA VAL A 760 -6.33 -24.91 -21.73
C VAL A 760 -7.50 -24.37 -22.57
N GLN A 761 -7.55 -24.65 -23.87
CA GLN A 761 -8.66 -24.21 -24.72
C GLN A 761 -9.99 -24.86 -24.31
N ALA A 762 -10.02 -26.18 -24.10
CA ALA A 762 -11.21 -26.90 -23.69
C ALA A 762 -11.74 -26.40 -22.34
N SER A 763 -10.86 -26.19 -21.35
CA SER A 763 -11.27 -25.68 -20.04
C SER A 763 -11.77 -24.24 -20.07
N ALA A 764 -11.28 -23.40 -21.00
CA ALA A 764 -11.84 -22.08 -21.23
C ALA A 764 -13.30 -22.18 -21.74
N TYR A 765 -13.56 -23.04 -22.73
CA TYR A 765 -14.92 -23.34 -23.17
C TYR A 765 -15.80 -23.91 -22.05
N LEU A 766 -15.29 -24.83 -21.23
CA LEU A 766 -16.00 -25.37 -20.09
C LEU A 766 -16.43 -24.28 -19.11
N SER A 767 -15.51 -23.38 -18.77
CA SER A 767 -15.78 -22.27 -17.87
C SER A 767 -16.79 -21.27 -18.44
N TYR A 768 -16.78 -21.05 -19.75
CA TYR A 768 -17.79 -20.25 -20.42
C TYR A 768 -19.15 -20.95 -20.39
N SER A 769 -19.25 -22.17 -20.92
CA SER A 769 -20.50 -22.94 -20.99
C SER A 769 -21.14 -23.11 -19.60
N LEU A 770 -20.35 -23.36 -18.56
CA LEU A 770 -20.85 -23.45 -17.19
C LEU A 770 -21.43 -22.12 -16.69
N SER A 771 -20.81 -20.98 -17.02
CA SER A 771 -21.37 -19.65 -16.72
C SER A 771 -22.76 -19.47 -17.37
N GLN A 772 -22.92 -19.95 -18.60
CA GLN A 772 -24.19 -19.89 -19.32
C GLN A 772 -25.27 -20.70 -18.60
N THR A 773 -24.93 -21.88 -18.07
CA THR A 773 -25.91 -22.69 -17.30
C THR A 773 -26.39 -22.01 -16.02
N TYR A 774 -25.59 -21.09 -15.46
CA TYR A 774 -25.96 -20.30 -14.28
C TYR A 774 -26.58 -18.94 -14.62
N GLY A 775 -26.59 -18.53 -15.89
CA GLY A 775 -27.02 -17.20 -16.31
C GLY A 775 -26.13 -16.09 -15.74
N VAL A 776 -24.83 -16.34 -15.56
CA VAL A 776 -23.87 -15.35 -15.04
C VAL A 776 -22.90 -14.88 -16.12
N ASP A 777 -22.57 -13.60 -16.07
CA ASP A 777 -21.62 -12.99 -16.99
C ASP A 777 -20.18 -13.48 -16.73
N PRO A 778 -19.50 -14.07 -17.74
CA PRO A 778 -18.16 -14.61 -17.57
C PRO A 778 -17.05 -13.56 -17.53
N GLY A 779 -17.31 -12.31 -17.95
CA GLY A 779 -16.29 -11.28 -18.09
C GLY A 779 -15.86 -10.63 -16.78
N PRO A 780 -16.74 -9.86 -16.11
CA PRO A 780 -16.41 -9.03 -14.95
C PRO A 780 -15.93 -9.85 -13.74
N ILE A 781 -14.94 -9.37 -12.98
CA ILE A 781 -14.43 -10.04 -11.75
C ILE A 781 -14.64 -9.14 -10.52
N PRO A 782 -15.90 -8.85 -10.16
CA PRO A 782 -16.25 -7.72 -9.28
C PRO A 782 -15.57 -7.77 -7.91
N TRP A 783 -15.38 -8.95 -7.32
CA TRP A 783 -14.71 -9.09 -6.02
C TRP A 783 -13.19 -8.85 -6.11
N VAL A 784 -12.57 -9.25 -7.21
CA VAL A 784 -11.14 -9.01 -7.46
C VAL A 784 -10.91 -7.53 -7.79
N ASP A 785 -11.78 -6.93 -8.61
CA ASP A 785 -11.70 -5.51 -8.93
C ASP A 785 -11.95 -4.64 -7.68
N TRP A 786 -12.97 -4.98 -6.89
CA TRP A 786 -13.20 -4.35 -5.59
C TRP A 786 -11.98 -4.46 -4.68
N MET A 787 -11.34 -5.63 -4.60
CA MET A 787 -10.14 -5.82 -3.78
C MET A 787 -8.96 -4.99 -4.29
N LYS A 788 -8.72 -4.93 -5.60
CA LYS A 788 -7.69 -4.08 -6.21
C LYS A 788 -7.95 -2.61 -5.90
N ASP A 789 -9.19 -2.16 -5.97
CA ASP A 789 -9.55 -0.78 -5.66
C ASP A 789 -9.44 -0.45 -4.17
N LYS A 790 -9.49 -1.45 -3.27
CA LYS A 790 -9.19 -1.27 -1.84
C LYS A 790 -7.71 -1.19 -1.51
N LEU A 791 -6.84 -1.65 -2.42
CA LEU A 791 -5.39 -1.70 -2.22
C LEU A 791 -4.65 -0.54 -2.91
N LYS A 792 -5.32 0.20 -3.81
CA LYS A 792 -4.85 1.47 -4.36
C LYS A 792 -5.09 2.58 -3.33
#